data_AF-E5XQW8-F1
#
_entry.id   AF-E5XQW8-F1
#
_cell.length_a   1.000
_cell.length_b   1.000
_cell.length_c   1.000
_cell.angle_alpha   90.00
_cell.angle_beta   90.00
_cell.angle_gamma   90.00
#
_symmetry.space_group_name_H-M   'P 1'
#
loop_
_entity.id
_entity.type
_entity.pdbx_description
1 polymer ?
#
loop_
_entity_poly.entity_id
_entity_poly.type
_entity_poly.pdbx_seq_one_letter_code
_entity_poly.pdbx_strand_id
1 'polypeptide(L)'
;MQVSATSKVNSLVGLAKDAAVAVGVGLRAGIIPTTPFPRPDYSLRLLAGIDVVGPVAAAVAANAAFTPNKIGFIDEHGSLTFKEMNDQANALARGWAAKGLKAGDSIGSLSRNHRGLVLTMVAAGKIGVKVLLLNTGFAAPQLVDVMKREGGKAIAFDSEFAGIIEKLPEDVFRTLVWEGGEDPAATKGLPTIEEVSAGQSRENLPNPGKLGGFTLLTSGTTGTPKGAPRGKVNPIGSAQFLHRVPLRGGQRFLATAPLFHGTGLSQFILALVLRHTVILQRKFQPEQTLQLIEKYKAQVLVVVPTMLQRIIDLPKETLDKYDVRSIKVIFAAGSALSPDLSTRIMDHFGDTLYNLYGSTEVAVATVAQPWEMRAAPGTAGRPPVGVKLALLDENGKRITEPFKEGRIFVRSMLSFNGYTDGRNKEIIDGLMSSGDMGHFDDLGLLYVDGRDDDMIVSGGENVFPQEVEHLLTEHPDVFEVCVIGVDDDEFGKRLKAYVAKSPDSDLSQDDVQSYVKAHLARYKVPKEVMFVDKLPRNETGKVLRRVLLEEHKAAVTSAKAAPVAKETPAVKEAPAAPVAKEAPAAPSAPAAPAAKEAPAAPAVKEAPAAPAAKEAPAAPAVKEASAAKEAPKPKAPAPKPAAPKPSAAKAPAAKQEPAVKPKAAAPEAEAPQAQPPAKEEPPAKQEVAADGAMATQHASSSSQQG
;
A
#
# COMPACT_ATOMS: atom_id res chain seq x y z
N MET A 1 -1.38 13.45 38.85
CA MET A 1 -1.07 12.24 38.05
C MET A 1 0.14 11.52 38.65
N GLN A 2 -0.08 10.56 39.55
CA GLN A 2 0.96 9.64 40.01
C GLN A 2 0.90 8.38 39.14
N VAL A 3 1.78 8.27 38.15
CA VAL A 3 2.01 7.00 37.44
C VAL A 3 2.80 6.12 38.42
N SER A 4 2.19 5.04 38.92
CA SER A 4 2.80 4.20 39.96
C SER A 4 4.10 3.57 39.47
N ALA A 5 5.06 3.34 40.38
CA ALA A 5 6.34 2.70 40.06
C ALA A 5 6.17 1.36 39.34
N THR A 6 5.09 0.63 39.62
CA THR A 6 4.72 -0.64 38.97
C THR A 6 4.42 -0.48 37.48
N SER A 7 3.80 0.63 37.08
CA SER A 7 3.55 0.96 35.67
C SER A 7 4.85 1.23 34.90
N LYS A 8 5.82 1.91 35.54
CA LYS A 8 7.14 2.18 34.96
C LYS A 8 8.01 0.92 34.85
N VAL A 9 7.93 0.02 35.83
CA VAL A 9 8.65 -1.27 35.78
C VAL A 9 8.05 -2.17 34.70
N ASN A 10 6.72 -2.28 34.62
CA ASN A 10 6.05 -3.06 33.59
C ASN A 10 6.30 -2.52 32.17
N SER A 11 6.42 -1.19 32.01
CA SER A 11 6.76 -0.58 30.72
C SER A 11 8.20 -0.86 30.31
N LEU A 12 9.15 -0.83 31.25
CA LEU A 12 10.56 -1.18 31.01
C LEU A 12 10.74 -2.66 30.65
N VAL A 13 10.04 -3.56 31.34
CA VAL A 13 10.06 -5.01 31.02
C VAL A 13 9.45 -5.27 29.63
N GLY A 14 8.36 -4.59 29.28
CA GLY A 14 7.77 -4.66 27.94
C GLY A 14 8.74 -4.20 26.85
N LEU A 15 9.41 -3.06 27.06
CA LEU A 15 10.43 -2.52 26.16
C LEU A 15 11.61 -3.49 25.97
N ALA A 16 12.10 -4.10 27.05
CA ALA A 16 13.21 -5.05 26.98
C ALA A 16 12.82 -6.34 26.22
N LYS A 17 11.60 -6.84 26.43
CA LYS A 17 11.07 -8.00 25.70
C LYS A 17 10.91 -7.70 24.21
N ASP A 18 10.34 -6.55 23.87
CA ASP A 18 10.17 -6.13 22.48
C ASP A 18 11.52 -5.96 21.77
N ALA A 19 12.52 -5.40 22.47
CA ALA A 19 13.88 -5.27 21.96
C ALA A 19 14.55 -6.63 21.73
N ALA A 20 14.42 -7.58 22.66
CA ALA A 20 14.98 -8.93 22.51
C ALA A 20 14.35 -9.69 21.33
N VAL A 21 13.02 -9.60 21.18
CA VAL A 21 12.32 -10.18 20.02
C VAL A 21 12.77 -9.50 18.72
N ALA A 22 12.92 -8.18 18.72
CA ALA A 22 13.40 -7.44 17.55
C ALA A 22 14.81 -7.87 17.12
N VAL A 23 15.73 -8.08 18.06
CA VAL A 23 17.08 -8.62 17.78
C VAL A 23 17.00 -10.03 17.21
N GLY A 24 16.20 -10.92 17.82
CA GLY A 24 16.01 -12.28 17.33
C GLY A 24 15.42 -12.32 15.91
N VAL A 25 14.43 -11.46 15.63
CA VAL A 25 13.85 -11.29 14.30
C VAL A 25 14.89 -10.75 13.31
N GLY A 26 15.69 -9.76 13.71
CA GLY A 26 16.76 -9.19 12.88
C GLY A 26 17.83 -10.21 12.50
N LEU A 27 18.24 -11.06 13.44
CA LEU A 27 19.17 -12.18 13.18
C LEU A 27 18.54 -13.20 12.24
N ARG A 28 17.31 -13.64 12.52
CA ARG A 28 16.56 -14.62 11.71
C ARG A 28 16.34 -14.13 10.27
N ALA A 29 15.99 -12.87 10.11
CA ALA A 29 15.79 -12.24 8.81
C ALA A 29 17.12 -11.94 8.10
N GLY A 30 18.25 -11.95 8.80
CA GLY A 30 19.55 -11.61 8.23
C GLY A 30 19.79 -10.11 8.09
N ILE A 31 19.10 -9.25 8.85
CA ILE A 31 19.49 -7.83 8.96
C ILE A 31 20.93 -7.72 9.46
N ILE A 32 21.27 -8.53 10.47
CA ILE A 32 22.63 -8.74 10.95
C ILE A 32 23.19 -9.95 10.19
N PRO A 33 24.10 -9.76 9.21
CA PRO A 33 24.71 -10.89 8.50
C PRO A 33 25.58 -11.69 9.47
N THR A 34 25.22 -12.95 9.70
CA THR A 34 25.97 -13.89 10.55
C THR A 34 26.83 -14.87 9.75
N THR A 35 26.66 -14.92 8.43
CA THR A 35 27.35 -15.86 7.53
C THR A 35 28.09 -15.13 6.40
N PRO A 36 29.29 -15.58 6.00
CA PRO A 36 30.10 -16.64 6.63
C PRO A 36 30.69 -16.24 7.98
N PHE A 37 30.72 -14.95 8.32
CA PHE A 37 31.14 -14.43 9.63
C PHE A 37 30.21 -13.29 10.08
N PRO A 38 29.99 -13.08 11.39
CA PRO A 38 29.27 -11.93 11.90
C PRO A 38 29.93 -10.63 11.47
N ARG A 39 29.17 -9.76 10.81
CA ARG A 39 29.67 -8.48 10.30
C ARG A 39 28.84 -7.32 10.86
N PRO A 40 29.00 -7.02 12.17
CA PRO A 40 28.24 -5.96 12.83
C PRO A 40 28.58 -4.57 12.27
N ASP A 41 29.75 -4.43 11.63
CA ASP A 41 30.16 -3.21 10.91
C ASP A 41 29.17 -2.83 9.80
N TYR A 42 28.54 -3.80 9.12
CA TYR A 42 27.47 -3.52 8.16
C TYR A 42 26.28 -2.84 8.84
N SER A 43 25.79 -3.44 9.93
CA SER A 43 24.62 -2.93 10.66
C SER A 43 24.93 -1.55 11.26
N LEU A 44 26.12 -1.34 11.81
CA LEU A 44 26.55 -0.04 12.33
C LEU A 44 26.61 1.03 11.22
N ARG A 45 27.19 0.71 10.05
CA ARG A 45 27.23 1.63 8.91
C ARG A 45 25.85 1.96 8.38
N LEU A 46 24.96 0.96 8.28
CA LEU A 46 23.58 1.16 7.86
C LEU A 46 22.85 2.10 8.84
N LEU A 47 22.91 1.81 10.14
CA LEU A 47 22.25 2.60 11.18
C LEU A 47 22.78 4.03 11.22
N ALA A 48 24.10 4.21 11.22
CA ALA A 48 24.72 5.52 11.20
C ALA A 48 24.38 6.31 9.92
N GLY A 49 24.26 5.62 8.78
CA GLY A 49 23.93 6.26 7.50
C GLY A 49 22.47 6.70 7.39
N ILE A 50 21.52 5.98 7.99
CA ILE A 50 20.07 6.26 7.86
C ILE A 50 19.74 7.68 8.31
N ASP A 51 20.30 8.13 9.43
CA ASP A 51 20.05 9.47 9.97
C ASP A 51 20.83 10.58 9.24
N VAL A 52 21.73 10.22 8.32
CA VAL A 52 22.60 11.14 7.60
C VAL A 52 22.13 11.36 6.16
N VAL A 53 21.97 10.27 5.39
CA VAL A 53 21.63 10.31 3.96
C VAL A 53 20.28 9.66 3.63
N GLY A 54 19.56 9.18 4.65
CA GLY A 54 18.27 8.52 4.49
C GLY A 54 18.38 7.02 4.21
N PRO A 55 17.26 6.28 4.31
CA PRO A 55 17.29 4.83 4.37
C PRO A 55 17.71 4.16 3.06
N VAL A 56 17.35 4.72 1.91
CA VAL A 56 17.72 4.17 0.60
C VAL A 56 19.22 4.36 0.35
N ALA A 57 19.72 5.59 0.46
CA ALA A 57 21.13 5.89 0.22
C ALA A 57 22.06 5.19 1.23
N ALA A 58 21.66 5.12 2.51
CA ALA A 58 22.40 4.43 3.54
C ALA A 58 22.52 2.92 3.26
N ALA A 59 21.42 2.27 2.86
CA ALA A 59 21.45 0.85 2.53
C ALA A 59 22.32 0.57 1.31
N VAL A 60 22.25 1.39 0.26
CA VAL A 60 23.09 1.25 -0.93
C VAL A 60 24.57 1.45 -0.58
N ALA A 61 24.93 2.50 0.17
CA ALA A 61 26.31 2.75 0.57
C ALA A 61 26.87 1.65 1.50
N ALA A 62 26.08 1.18 2.46
CA ALA A 62 26.47 0.07 3.34
C ALA A 62 26.70 -1.21 2.54
N ASN A 63 25.82 -1.53 1.58
CA ASN A 63 25.98 -2.69 0.71
C ASN A 63 27.12 -2.56 -0.29
N ALA A 64 27.40 -1.35 -0.80
CA ALA A 64 28.54 -1.10 -1.67
C ALA A 64 29.87 -1.36 -0.93
N ALA A 65 29.93 -1.07 0.37
CA ALA A 65 31.09 -1.39 1.19
C ALA A 65 31.14 -2.85 1.63
N PHE A 66 29.99 -3.48 1.87
CA PHE A 66 29.91 -4.82 2.45
C PHE A 66 29.90 -5.94 1.41
N THR A 67 29.10 -5.79 0.36
CA THR A 67 28.92 -6.74 -0.74
C THR A 67 28.99 -5.99 -2.09
N PRO A 68 30.13 -5.37 -2.43
CA PRO A 68 30.25 -4.48 -3.60
C PRO A 68 29.78 -5.12 -4.90
N ASN A 69 30.16 -6.38 -5.13
CA ASN A 69 29.93 -7.11 -6.38
C ASN A 69 28.58 -7.84 -6.41
N LYS A 70 27.78 -7.75 -5.35
CA LYS A 70 26.45 -8.35 -5.34
C LYS A 70 25.51 -7.49 -6.16
N ILE A 71 24.69 -8.13 -7.00
CA ILE A 71 23.64 -7.46 -7.78
C ILE A 71 22.63 -6.82 -6.83
N GLY A 72 22.51 -5.49 -6.90
CA GLY A 72 21.54 -4.72 -6.15
C GLY A 72 20.18 -4.72 -6.83
N PHE A 73 20.14 -4.38 -8.12
CA PHE A 73 18.91 -4.52 -8.92
C PHE A 73 19.15 -5.00 -10.35
N ILE A 74 18.06 -5.42 -10.99
CA ILE A 74 17.98 -5.82 -12.40
C ILE A 74 16.77 -5.09 -13.01
N ASP A 75 16.96 -4.45 -14.16
CA ASP A 75 15.89 -3.91 -15.01
C ASP A 75 16.12 -4.30 -16.48
N GLU A 76 15.41 -3.65 -17.41
CA GLU A 76 15.50 -3.93 -18.86
C GLU A 76 16.88 -3.63 -19.45
N HIS A 77 17.65 -2.72 -18.84
CA HIS A 77 19.02 -2.40 -19.25
C HIS A 77 20.06 -3.31 -18.54
N GLY A 78 19.61 -4.40 -17.90
CA GLY A 78 20.47 -5.37 -17.23
C GLY A 78 20.63 -5.12 -15.73
N SER A 79 21.70 -5.65 -15.16
CA SER A 79 21.97 -5.64 -13.72
C SER A 79 22.94 -4.54 -13.31
N LEU A 80 22.73 -3.92 -12.14
CA LEU A 80 23.74 -3.16 -11.43
C LEU A 80 24.08 -3.81 -10.10
N THR A 81 25.36 -3.90 -9.80
CA THR A 81 25.86 -4.22 -8.47
C THR A 81 25.64 -3.08 -7.49
N PHE A 82 25.70 -3.36 -6.19
CA PHE A 82 25.61 -2.31 -5.17
C PHE A 82 26.72 -1.26 -5.31
N LYS A 83 27.93 -1.67 -5.71
CA LYS A 83 29.02 -0.73 -5.98
C LYS A 83 28.72 0.18 -7.16
N GLU A 84 28.29 -0.37 -8.29
CA GLU A 84 27.95 0.43 -9.48
C GLU A 84 26.80 1.39 -9.19
N MET A 85 25.78 0.95 -8.46
CA MET A 85 24.68 1.80 -8.04
C MET A 85 25.15 2.98 -7.18
N ASN A 86 26.01 2.72 -6.19
CA ASN A 86 26.56 3.76 -5.32
C ASN A 86 27.43 4.75 -6.10
N ASP A 87 28.29 4.25 -6.98
CA ASP A 87 29.23 5.05 -7.77
C ASP A 87 28.49 5.93 -8.79
N GLN A 88 27.49 5.39 -9.48
CA GLN A 88 26.64 6.15 -10.40
C GLN A 88 25.84 7.22 -9.67
N ALA A 89 25.23 6.87 -8.52
CA ALA A 89 24.50 7.84 -7.72
C ALA A 89 25.40 8.94 -7.12
N ASN A 90 26.67 8.63 -6.80
CA ASN A 90 27.64 9.63 -6.35
C ASN A 90 27.92 10.66 -7.45
N ALA A 91 28.17 10.19 -8.68
CA ALA A 91 28.41 11.07 -9.82
C ALA A 91 27.18 11.95 -10.12
N LEU A 92 25.98 11.34 -10.10
CA LEU A 92 24.72 12.07 -10.29
C LEU A 92 24.49 13.13 -9.22
N ALA A 93 24.71 12.79 -7.95
CA ALA A 93 24.55 13.70 -6.83
C ALA A 93 25.45 14.94 -6.98
N ARG A 94 26.70 14.75 -7.41
CA ARG A 94 27.64 15.86 -7.69
C ARG A 94 27.21 16.67 -8.91
N GLY A 95 26.72 16.02 -9.96
CA GLY A 95 26.14 16.69 -11.12
C GLY A 95 24.99 17.61 -10.76
N TRP A 96 24.05 17.12 -9.96
CA TRP A 96 22.95 17.92 -9.41
C TRP A 96 23.40 19.04 -8.49
N ALA A 97 24.39 18.78 -7.62
CA ALA A 97 24.97 19.83 -6.77
C ALA A 97 25.64 20.93 -7.60
N ALA A 98 26.35 20.57 -8.68
CA ALA A 98 26.95 21.52 -9.61
C ALA A 98 25.91 22.34 -10.40
N LYS A 99 24.68 21.82 -10.54
CA LYS A 99 23.52 22.54 -11.09
C LYS A 99 22.75 23.33 -10.04
N GLY A 100 23.24 23.41 -8.80
CA GLY A 100 22.71 24.29 -7.75
C GLY A 100 21.75 23.64 -6.77
N LEU A 101 21.47 22.33 -6.88
CA LEU A 101 20.68 21.63 -5.86
C LEU A 101 21.48 21.48 -4.57
N LYS A 102 20.89 21.86 -3.44
CA LYS A 102 21.53 21.81 -2.13
C LYS A 102 20.63 21.20 -1.06
N ALA A 103 21.23 20.86 0.07
CA ALA A 103 20.51 20.28 1.20
C ALA A 103 19.34 21.17 1.64
N GLY A 104 18.16 20.57 1.79
CA GLY A 104 16.91 21.27 2.09
C GLY A 104 16.05 21.65 0.88
N ASP A 105 16.57 21.54 -0.34
CA ASP A 105 15.77 21.65 -1.56
C ASP A 105 14.94 20.37 -1.82
N SER A 106 14.01 20.43 -2.78
CA SER A 106 13.20 19.29 -3.21
C SER A 106 13.39 18.98 -4.70
N ILE A 107 13.43 17.70 -5.05
CA ILE A 107 13.39 17.19 -6.43
C ILE A 107 12.16 16.30 -6.63
N GLY A 108 11.37 16.56 -7.66
CA GLY A 108 10.31 15.67 -8.11
C GLY A 108 10.87 14.42 -8.80
N SER A 109 10.25 13.27 -8.57
CA SER A 109 10.52 12.06 -9.34
C SER A 109 9.22 11.54 -9.94
N LEU A 110 9.12 11.65 -11.26
CA LEU A 110 8.02 11.14 -12.07
C LEU A 110 8.54 10.00 -12.95
N SER A 111 8.74 8.85 -12.33
CA SER A 111 9.41 7.70 -12.93
C SER A 111 8.73 6.39 -12.61
N ARG A 112 8.84 5.44 -13.52
CA ARG A 112 8.43 4.05 -13.33
C ARG A 112 9.46 3.29 -12.47
N ASN A 113 9.20 2.03 -12.19
CA ASN A 113 10.13 1.16 -11.46
C ASN A 113 11.31 0.76 -12.36
N HIS A 114 12.41 1.52 -12.33
CA HIS A 114 13.69 1.22 -13.00
C HIS A 114 14.87 1.91 -12.30
N ARG A 115 16.10 1.73 -12.82
CA ARG A 115 17.33 2.33 -12.27
C ARG A 115 17.26 3.82 -12.01
N GLY A 116 16.74 4.60 -12.96
CA GLY A 116 16.59 6.06 -12.86
C GLY A 116 15.89 6.52 -11.57
N LEU A 117 14.78 5.89 -11.19
CA LEU A 117 14.10 6.16 -9.92
C LEU A 117 15.00 5.82 -8.71
N VAL A 118 15.65 4.66 -8.74
CA VAL A 118 16.55 4.22 -7.65
C VAL A 118 17.74 5.16 -7.49
N LEU A 119 18.43 5.49 -8.58
CA LEU A 119 19.57 6.40 -8.60
C LEU A 119 19.16 7.81 -8.14
N THR A 120 17.96 8.27 -8.51
CA THR A 120 17.40 9.53 -8.03
C THR A 120 17.27 9.55 -6.51
N MET A 121 16.67 8.51 -5.92
CA MET A 121 16.51 8.41 -4.47
C MET A 121 17.86 8.37 -3.73
N VAL A 122 18.84 7.64 -4.27
CA VAL A 122 20.17 7.53 -3.66
C VAL A 122 20.94 8.85 -3.78
N ALA A 123 20.95 9.45 -4.97
CA ALA A 123 21.69 10.69 -5.24
C ALA A 123 21.14 11.87 -4.43
N ALA A 124 19.82 12.07 -4.43
CA ALA A 124 19.18 13.13 -3.65
C ALA A 124 19.46 13.00 -2.14
N GLY A 125 19.38 11.78 -1.59
CA GLY A 125 19.71 11.53 -0.20
C GLY A 125 21.15 11.89 0.18
N LYS A 126 22.11 11.62 -0.72
CA LYS A 126 23.54 11.94 -0.53
C LYS A 126 23.86 13.44 -0.50
N ILE A 127 22.98 14.29 -1.04
CA ILE A 127 23.12 15.76 -1.00
C ILE A 127 22.05 16.44 -0.13
N GLY A 128 21.30 15.67 0.66
CA GLY A 128 20.31 16.21 1.59
C GLY A 128 19.06 16.81 0.93
N VAL A 129 18.77 16.43 -0.32
CA VAL A 129 17.61 16.90 -1.10
C VAL A 129 16.42 15.99 -0.83
N LYS A 130 15.24 16.59 -0.61
CA LYS A 130 13.96 15.86 -0.43
C LYS A 130 13.47 15.33 -1.77
N VAL A 131 13.06 14.07 -1.84
CA VAL A 131 12.44 13.49 -3.04
C VAL A 131 10.92 13.55 -2.92
N LEU A 132 10.27 14.19 -3.90
CA LEU A 132 8.82 14.15 -4.07
C LEU A 132 8.51 12.96 -4.98
N LEU A 133 7.91 11.91 -4.44
CA LEU A 133 7.52 10.73 -5.21
C LEU A 133 6.17 11.02 -5.88
N LEU A 134 6.22 11.36 -7.17
CA LEU A 134 5.07 11.83 -7.94
C LEU A 134 4.30 10.65 -8.54
N ASN A 135 2.99 10.81 -8.67
CA ASN A 135 2.15 9.77 -9.28
C ASN A 135 2.26 9.82 -10.80
N THR A 136 2.52 8.67 -11.42
CA THR A 136 2.67 8.54 -12.88
C THR A 136 1.38 8.78 -13.67
N GLY A 137 0.24 8.89 -12.99
CA GLY A 137 -1.07 9.23 -13.57
C GLY A 137 -1.44 10.71 -13.44
N PHE A 138 -0.51 11.58 -13.04
CA PHE A 138 -0.79 13.01 -12.97
C PHE A 138 -1.07 13.62 -14.34
N ALA A 139 -2.10 14.46 -14.38
CA ALA A 139 -2.25 15.44 -15.44
C ALA A 139 -1.33 16.66 -15.18
N ALA A 140 -0.99 17.39 -16.24
CA ALA A 140 -0.07 18.53 -16.15
C ALA A 140 -0.47 19.58 -15.08
N PRO A 141 -1.74 20.01 -14.94
CA PRO A 141 -2.10 20.99 -13.91
C PRO A 141 -1.83 20.50 -12.48
N GLN A 142 -2.07 19.21 -12.21
CA GLN A 142 -1.81 18.61 -10.90
C GLN A 142 -0.31 18.53 -10.61
N LEU A 143 0.50 18.19 -11.61
CA LEU A 143 1.95 18.16 -11.50
C LEU A 143 2.49 19.56 -11.14
N VAL A 144 2.05 20.61 -11.84
CA VAL A 144 2.46 22.00 -11.60
C VAL A 144 2.09 22.45 -10.19
N ASP A 145 0.85 22.20 -9.76
CA ASP A 145 0.38 22.58 -8.42
C ASP A 145 1.20 21.90 -7.32
N VAL A 146 1.41 20.59 -7.43
CA VAL A 146 2.20 19.81 -6.45
C VAL A 146 3.65 20.29 -6.40
N MET A 147 4.29 20.48 -7.56
CA MET A 147 5.68 20.94 -7.62
C MET A 147 5.83 22.33 -6.99
N LYS A 148 4.89 23.25 -7.24
CA LYS A 148 4.88 24.57 -6.62
C LYS A 148 4.69 24.49 -5.11
N ARG A 149 3.68 23.75 -4.65
CA ARG A 149 3.33 23.62 -3.23
C ARG A 149 4.46 22.99 -2.40
N GLU A 150 5.15 22.01 -2.97
CA GLU A 150 6.22 21.27 -2.29
C GLU A 150 7.63 21.87 -2.52
N GLY A 151 7.72 22.99 -3.24
CA GLY A 151 8.98 23.67 -3.52
C GLY A 151 9.95 22.85 -4.38
N GLY A 152 9.43 22.11 -5.37
CA GLY A 152 10.22 21.29 -6.28
C GLY A 152 11.08 22.16 -7.21
N LYS A 153 12.38 22.19 -6.97
CA LYS A 153 13.36 22.95 -7.78
C LYS A 153 13.90 22.19 -8.99
N ALA A 154 13.77 20.88 -8.96
CA ALA A 154 14.19 20.01 -10.04
C ALA A 154 13.19 18.86 -10.22
N ILE A 155 13.25 18.19 -11.36
CA ILE A 155 12.48 17.00 -11.65
C ILE A 155 13.31 15.97 -12.41
N ALA A 156 13.36 14.75 -11.88
CA ALA A 156 13.83 13.55 -12.55
C ALA A 156 12.62 12.81 -13.13
N PHE A 157 12.61 12.53 -14.43
CA PHE A 157 11.44 11.97 -15.10
C PHE A 157 11.80 11.03 -16.26
N ASP A 158 10.84 10.18 -16.61
CA ASP A 158 10.95 9.30 -17.77
C ASP A 158 10.46 10.02 -19.02
N SER A 159 11.06 9.73 -20.17
CA SER A 159 10.72 10.36 -21.45
C SER A 159 9.22 10.29 -21.80
N GLU A 160 8.50 9.25 -21.33
CA GLU A 160 7.04 9.11 -21.56
C GLU A 160 6.21 10.24 -20.94
N PHE A 161 6.77 11.01 -20.00
CA PHE A 161 6.09 12.13 -19.34
C PHE A 161 6.49 13.50 -19.88
N ALA A 162 7.32 13.58 -20.93
CA ALA A 162 7.86 14.84 -21.43
C ALA A 162 6.77 15.90 -21.71
N GLY A 163 5.66 15.51 -22.34
CA GLY A 163 4.57 16.45 -22.69
C GLY A 163 3.89 17.13 -21.49
N ILE A 164 3.87 16.52 -20.31
CA ILE A 164 3.35 17.18 -19.09
C ILE A 164 4.44 17.94 -18.32
N ILE A 165 5.70 17.55 -18.50
CA ILE A 165 6.87 18.22 -17.89
C ILE A 165 7.13 19.58 -18.53
N GLU A 166 6.85 19.74 -19.82
CA GLU A 166 6.92 21.03 -20.52
C GLU A 166 6.07 22.14 -19.89
N LYS A 167 5.00 21.77 -19.15
CA LYS A 167 4.12 22.72 -18.46
C LYS A 167 4.68 23.24 -17.14
N LEU A 168 5.78 22.65 -16.64
CA LEU A 168 6.47 23.17 -15.46
C LEU A 168 7.21 24.46 -15.80
N PRO A 169 7.37 25.37 -14.82
CA PRO A 169 8.21 26.55 -14.96
C PRO A 169 9.62 26.21 -15.51
N GLU A 170 10.18 27.12 -16.32
CA GLU A 170 11.49 26.91 -16.99
C GLU A 170 12.66 26.83 -16.01
N ASP A 171 12.52 27.44 -14.83
CA ASP A 171 13.52 27.42 -13.75
C ASP A 171 13.60 26.07 -13.01
N VAL A 172 12.63 25.16 -13.23
CA VAL A 172 12.70 23.79 -12.71
C VAL A 172 13.73 23.02 -13.52
N PHE A 173 14.83 22.61 -12.89
CA PHE A 173 15.85 21.81 -13.56
C PHE A 173 15.34 20.41 -13.91
N ARG A 174 15.37 20.05 -15.20
CA ARG A 174 14.82 18.78 -15.73
C ARG A 174 15.94 17.78 -15.99
N THR A 175 15.79 16.53 -15.55
CA THR A 175 16.73 15.43 -15.84
C THR A 175 15.98 14.21 -16.35
N LEU A 176 16.35 13.74 -17.54
CA LEU A 176 15.84 12.48 -18.09
C LEU A 176 16.53 11.30 -17.41
N VAL A 177 15.76 10.44 -16.76
CA VAL A 177 16.31 9.27 -16.05
C VAL A 177 15.93 7.93 -16.68
N TRP A 178 15.12 7.97 -17.74
CA TRP A 178 14.80 6.84 -18.58
C TRP A 178 14.36 7.31 -19.97
N GLU A 179 14.90 6.70 -21.01
CA GLU A 179 14.54 6.94 -22.40
C GLU A 179 13.77 5.74 -22.99
N GLY A 180 12.75 6.01 -23.80
CA GLY A 180 11.92 4.98 -24.44
C GLY A 180 10.47 5.40 -24.67
N GLY A 181 10.23 6.70 -24.90
CA GLY A 181 8.92 7.25 -25.25
C GLY A 181 8.70 7.28 -26.76
N GLU A 182 7.46 7.47 -27.18
CA GLU A 182 7.04 7.44 -28.59
C GLU A 182 7.51 8.65 -29.40
N ASP A 183 7.82 9.77 -28.74
CA ASP A 183 8.27 11.01 -29.37
C ASP A 183 9.65 11.46 -28.86
N PRO A 184 10.75 11.10 -29.57
CA PRO A 184 12.10 11.57 -29.25
C PRO A 184 12.28 13.10 -29.38
N ALA A 185 11.40 13.80 -30.09
CA ALA A 185 11.49 15.26 -30.24
C ALA A 185 11.13 15.97 -28.93
N ALA A 186 10.16 15.45 -28.17
CA ALA A 186 9.74 16.00 -26.88
C ALA A 186 10.83 15.99 -25.80
N THR A 187 11.86 15.15 -25.97
CA THR A 187 13.00 15.05 -25.04
C THR A 187 14.27 15.73 -25.56
N LYS A 188 14.23 16.33 -26.75
CA LYS A 188 15.42 16.89 -27.40
C LYS A 188 16.01 18.05 -26.58
N GLY A 189 17.30 17.94 -26.26
CA GLY A 189 18.05 18.98 -25.53
C GLY A 189 17.84 18.97 -24.02
N LEU A 190 17.04 18.03 -23.48
CA LEU A 190 16.95 17.81 -22.04
C LEU A 190 18.11 16.91 -21.60
N PRO A 191 18.80 17.24 -20.50
CA PRO A 191 19.98 16.49 -20.10
C PRO A 191 19.60 15.13 -19.53
N THR A 192 20.32 14.09 -19.94
CA THR A 192 20.17 12.73 -19.38
C THR A 192 20.91 12.58 -18.05
N ILE A 193 20.56 11.55 -17.28
CA ILE A 193 21.25 11.17 -16.05
C ILE A 193 22.75 10.91 -16.30
N GLU A 194 23.12 10.34 -17.45
CA GLU A 194 24.50 10.14 -17.88
C GLU A 194 25.22 11.46 -18.14
N GLU A 195 24.57 12.41 -18.85
CA GLU A 195 25.14 13.73 -19.15
C GLU A 195 25.31 14.59 -17.89
N VAL A 196 24.33 14.58 -16.99
CA VAL A 196 24.44 15.27 -15.68
C VAL A 196 25.58 14.68 -14.85
N SER A 197 25.81 13.37 -14.95
CA SER A 197 26.86 12.66 -14.21
C SER A 197 28.23 12.71 -14.89
N ALA A 198 28.31 13.15 -16.14
CA ALA A 198 29.53 13.10 -16.93
C ALA A 198 30.65 13.95 -16.31
N GLY A 199 31.85 13.38 -16.22
CA GLY A 199 33.03 14.03 -15.64
C GLY A 199 32.99 14.20 -14.11
N GLN A 200 31.93 13.79 -13.43
CA GLN A 200 31.82 13.88 -11.98
C GLN A 200 32.55 12.72 -11.28
N SER A 201 33.14 13.01 -10.11
CA SER A 201 33.76 11.97 -9.28
C SER A 201 32.74 10.95 -8.77
N ARG A 202 33.11 9.68 -8.81
CA ARG A 202 32.32 8.55 -8.29
C ARG A 202 32.59 8.26 -6.82
N GLU A 203 33.48 9.00 -6.17
CA GLU A 203 33.81 8.82 -4.76
C GLU A 203 32.67 9.25 -3.85
N ASN A 204 32.63 8.65 -2.65
CA ASN A 204 31.61 8.97 -1.64
C ASN A 204 31.59 10.47 -1.33
N LEU A 205 30.37 11.01 -1.20
CA LEU A 205 30.16 12.41 -0.85
C LEU A 205 30.32 12.62 0.66
N PRO A 206 30.71 13.84 1.09
CA PRO A 206 30.66 14.20 2.50
C PRO A 206 29.21 14.19 3.03
N ASN A 207 29.08 14.21 4.36
CA ASN A 207 27.78 14.33 5.01
C ASN A 207 27.07 15.62 4.55
N PRO A 208 25.80 15.55 4.08
CA PRO A 208 25.06 16.71 3.61
C PRO A 208 24.63 17.69 4.72
N GLY A 209 24.85 17.36 5.99
CA GLY A 209 24.50 18.18 7.16
C GLY A 209 23.00 18.24 7.49
N LYS A 210 22.14 17.97 6.50
CA LYS A 210 20.69 17.87 6.64
C LYS A 210 20.16 16.65 5.89
N LEU A 211 19.27 15.91 6.54
CA LEU A 211 18.68 14.70 5.99
C LEU A 211 17.75 15.02 4.80
N GLY A 212 18.00 14.39 3.66
CA GLY A 212 17.05 14.30 2.56
C GLY A 212 15.93 13.33 2.92
N GLY A 213 14.68 13.73 2.78
CA GLY A 213 13.51 12.91 3.11
C GLY A 213 12.73 12.45 1.88
N PHE A 214 11.67 11.68 2.10
CA PHE A 214 10.66 11.39 1.08
C PHE A 214 9.38 12.14 1.40
N THR A 215 8.73 12.69 0.38
CA THR A 215 7.32 13.08 0.44
C THR A 215 6.52 12.16 -0.44
N LEU A 216 5.68 11.35 0.21
CA LEU A 216 4.70 10.50 -0.45
C LEU A 216 3.40 11.29 -0.59
N LEU A 217 2.79 11.15 -1.75
CA LEU A 217 1.55 11.79 -2.10
C LEU A 217 0.40 10.81 -1.92
N THR A 218 -0.43 11.03 -0.89
CA THR A 218 -1.63 10.20 -0.68
C THR A 218 -2.77 10.76 -1.54
N SER A 219 -3.55 9.91 -2.20
CA SER A 219 -4.80 10.29 -2.86
C SER A 219 -5.79 10.85 -1.81
N GLY A 220 -5.71 12.15 -1.53
CA GLY A 220 -6.60 12.80 -0.58
C GLY A 220 -8.03 12.80 -1.09
N THR A 221 -9.00 12.71 -0.17
CA THR A 221 -10.43 12.87 -0.44
C THR A 221 -10.78 14.24 -1.05
N THR A 222 -9.89 15.22 -0.93
CA THR A 222 -10.04 16.61 -1.41
C THR A 222 -9.40 16.89 -2.78
N GLY A 223 -8.95 15.87 -3.52
CA GLY A 223 -8.44 16.01 -4.90
C GLY A 223 -6.95 16.30 -5.05
N THR A 224 -6.33 17.05 -4.13
CA THR A 224 -4.87 17.29 -4.17
C THR A 224 -4.13 16.31 -3.26
N PRO A 225 -3.10 15.58 -3.75
CA PRO A 225 -2.39 14.62 -2.92
C PRO A 225 -1.65 15.28 -1.76
N LYS A 226 -1.71 14.71 -0.55
CA LYS A 226 -1.09 15.29 0.66
C LYS A 226 0.29 14.70 0.90
N GLY A 227 1.23 15.53 1.35
CA GLY A 227 2.56 15.08 1.75
C GLY A 227 2.54 14.43 3.13
N ALA A 228 3.09 13.21 3.23
CA ALA A 228 3.39 12.56 4.51
C ALA A 228 4.91 12.48 4.68
N PRO A 229 5.53 13.39 5.47
CA PRO A 229 6.98 13.39 5.65
C PRO A 229 7.36 12.20 6.52
N ARG A 230 8.20 11.30 6.00
CA ARG A 230 8.80 10.26 6.85
C ARG A 230 10.06 10.83 7.50
N GLY A 231 9.99 11.08 8.80
CA GLY A 231 11.14 11.44 9.64
C GLY A 231 12.00 10.23 10.01
N LYS A 232 12.78 10.36 11.09
CA LYS A 232 13.71 9.34 11.59
C LYS A 232 13.08 7.94 11.58
N VAL A 233 13.74 7.01 10.88
CA VAL A 233 13.29 5.61 10.77
C VAL A 233 13.71 4.88 12.03
N ASN A 234 12.76 4.30 12.77
CA ASN A 234 13.09 3.45 13.91
C ASN A 234 13.65 2.10 13.38
N PRO A 235 14.92 1.74 13.69
CA PRO A 235 15.52 0.48 13.25
C PRO A 235 14.76 -0.78 13.69
N ILE A 236 14.02 -0.69 14.80
CA ILE A 236 13.17 -1.76 15.34
C ILE A 236 11.86 -1.90 14.53
N GLY A 237 11.43 -0.85 13.82
CA GLY A 237 10.21 -0.86 13.01
C GLY A 237 10.21 -1.95 11.93
N SER A 238 11.36 -2.20 11.30
CA SER A 238 11.54 -3.30 10.34
C SER A 238 11.37 -4.68 11.00
N ALA A 239 11.73 -4.82 12.28
CA ALA A 239 11.56 -6.05 13.03
C ALA A 239 10.09 -6.35 13.36
N GLN A 240 9.24 -5.32 13.47
CA GLN A 240 7.79 -5.51 13.62
C GLN A 240 7.24 -6.24 12.40
N PHE A 241 7.55 -5.75 11.21
CA PHE A 241 7.15 -6.38 9.96
C PHE A 241 7.70 -7.81 9.80
N LEU A 242 9.01 -7.96 10.00
CA LEU A 242 9.72 -9.23 9.84
C LEU A 242 9.35 -10.29 10.88
N HIS A 243 8.60 -9.93 11.93
CA HIS A 243 8.08 -10.88 12.90
C HIS A 243 7.12 -11.86 12.23
N ARG A 244 6.13 -11.34 11.48
CA ARG A 244 5.06 -12.13 10.86
C ARG A 244 5.36 -12.56 9.43
N VAL A 245 6.23 -11.85 8.71
CA VAL A 245 6.61 -12.19 7.32
C VAL A 245 8.01 -12.82 7.31
N PRO A 246 8.19 -14.04 6.75
CA PRO A 246 9.44 -14.79 6.85
C PRO A 246 10.48 -14.38 5.79
N LEU A 247 10.70 -13.07 5.58
CA LEU A 247 11.77 -12.62 4.68
C LEU A 247 13.15 -13.01 5.22
N ARG A 248 14.10 -13.20 4.30
CA ARG A 248 15.46 -13.65 4.57
C ARG A 248 16.48 -12.88 3.73
N GLY A 249 17.61 -12.54 4.33
CA GLY A 249 18.69 -11.83 3.69
C GLY A 249 19.12 -12.48 2.37
N GLY A 250 19.33 -11.64 1.35
CA GLY A 250 19.84 -12.05 0.04
C GLY A 250 18.87 -12.78 -0.89
N GLN A 251 17.56 -12.72 -0.63
CA GLN A 251 16.55 -13.21 -1.55
C GLN A 251 16.47 -12.38 -2.84
N ARG A 252 15.74 -12.92 -3.83
CA ARG A 252 15.38 -12.22 -5.07
C ARG A 252 13.97 -11.65 -4.95
N PHE A 253 13.86 -10.35 -5.09
CA PHE A 253 12.68 -9.56 -4.80
C PHE A 253 12.13 -8.95 -6.09
N LEU A 254 10.90 -9.29 -6.47
CA LEU A 254 10.23 -8.73 -7.63
C LEU A 254 9.37 -7.53 -7.21
N ALA A 255 9.81 -6.34 -7.63
CA ALA A 255 9.19 -5.05 -7.34
C ALA A 255 8.14 -4.70 -8.40
N THR A 256 6.95 -5.27 -8.26
CA THR A 256 5.81 -5.02 -9.15
C THR A 256 4.96 -3.84 -8.68
N ALA A 257 4.74 -3.70 -7.36
CA ALA A 257 4.08 -2.52 -6.81
C ALA A 257 4.89 -1.25 -7.09
N PRO A 258 4.26 -0.11 -7.45
CA PRO A 258 4.99 1.11 -7.76
C PRO A 258 5.80 1.63 -6.56
N LEU A 259 7.08 1.95 -6.78
CA LEU A 259 7.98 2.41 -5.73
C LEU A 259 7.70 3.85 -5.27
N PHE A 260 6.92 4.63 -6.04
CA PHE A 260 6.45 5.95 -5.61
C PHE A 260 5.31 5.87 -4.59
N HIS A 261 4.78 4.67 -4.31
CA HIS A 261 3.76 4.43 -3.29
C HIS A 261 4.32 3.86 -1.99
N GLY A 262 3.60 4.09 -0.88
CA GLY A 262 4.06 3.76 0.47
C GLY A 262 4.44 2.29 0.68
N THR A 263 3.65 1.36 0.11
CA THR A 263 3.88 -0.09 0.13
C THR A 263 5.11 -0.48 -0.68
N GLY A 264 5.19 -0.07 -1.95
CA GLY A 264 6.33 -0.37 -2.81
C GLY A 264 7.63 0.17 -2.24
N LEU A 265 7.62 1.43 -1.78
CA LEU A 265 8.80 2.08 -1.19
C LEU A 265 9.27 1.37 0.09
N SER A 266 8.36 1.04 1.01
CA SER A 266 8.75 0.43 2.29
C SER A 266 9.36 -0.95 2.10
N GLN A 267 8.76 -1.77 1.23
CA GLN A 267 9.28 -3.09 0.90
C GLN A 267 10.59 -3.02 0.12
N PHE A 268 10.75 -2.03 -0.76
CA PHE A 268 12.01 -1.79 -1.45
C PHE A 268 13.14 -1.39 -0.50
N ILE A 269 12.90 -0.47 0.44
CA ILE A 269 13.86 -0.11 1.49
C ILE A 269 14.26 -1.36 2.27
N LEU A 270 13.28 -2.17 2.67
CA LEU A 270 13.54 -3.41 3.40
C LEU A 270 14.36 -4.41 2.56
N ALA A 271 14.08 -4.53 1.26
CA ALA A 271 14.83 -5.37 0.34
C ALA A 271 16.31 -4.95 0.28
N LEU A 272 16.60 -3.64 0.23
CA LEU A 272 17.97 -3.13 0.26
C LEU A 272 18.67 -3.44 1.60
N VAL A 273 17.99 -3.24 2.73
CA VAL A 273 18.51 -3.56 4.07
C VAL A 273 18.79 -5.07 4.21
N LEU A 274 17.95 -5.91 3.62
CA LEU A 274 18.14 -7.35 3.58
C LEU A 274 19.04 -7.79 2.42
N ARG A 275 19.70 -6.86 1.72
CA ARG A 275 20.68 -7.14 0.67
C ARG A 275 20.11 -7.99 -0.45
N HIS A 276 18.83 -7.85 -0.75
CA HIS A 276 18.17 -8.57 -1.82
C HIS A 276 18.72 -8.14 -3.18
N THR A 277 18.55 -9.00 -4.18
CA THR A 277 18.62 -8.60 -5.58
C THR A 277 17.21 -8.21 -6.01
N VAL A 278 17.00 -6.94 -6.37
CA VAL A 278 15.70 -6.37 -6.70
C VAL A 278 15.46 -6.42 -8.21
N ILE A 279 14.47 -7.17 -8.67
CA ILE A 279 14.02 -7.18 -10.06
C ILE A 279 12.95 -6.10 -10.20
N LEU A 280 13.21 -5.10 -11.04
CA LEU A 280 12.33 -3.96 -11.27
C LEU A 280 11.46 -4.24 -12.50
N GLN A 281 10.14 -4.16 -12.32
CA GLN A 281 9.17 -4.24 -13.42
C GLN A 281 8.56 -2.85 -13.63
N ARG A 282 8.90 -2.18 -14.73
CA ARG A 282 8.48 -0.79 -14.99
C ARG A 282 6.96 -0.61 -14.99
N LYS A 283 6.26 -1.46 -15.74
CA LYS A 283 4.80 -1.46 -15.87
C LYS A 283 4.31 -2.86 -15.52
N PHE A 284 3.31 -2.94 -14.64
CA PHE A 284 2.71 -4.22 -14.30
C PHE A 284 2.03 -4.84 -15.52
N GLN A 285 2.49 -6.04 -15.87
CA GLN A 285 1.84 -6.92 -16.84
C GLN A 285 1.71 -8.32 -16.19
N PRO A 286 0.50 -8.91 -16.14
CA PRO A 286 0.29 -10.16 -15.42
C PRO A 286 1.19 -11.32 -15.89
N GLU A 287 1.16 -11.65 -17.19
CA GLU A 287 1.98 -12.75 -17.74
C GLU A 287 3.48 -12.45 -17.61
N GLN A 288 3.90 -11.21 -17.86
CA GLN A 288 5.30 -10.81 -17.68
C GLN A 288 5.76 -10.99 -16.22
N THR A 289 4.86 -10.82 -15.24
CA THR A 289 5.18 -11.04 -13.82
C THR A 289 5.55 -12.51 -13.61
N LEU A 290 4.78 -13.46 -14.16
CA LEU A 290 5.08 -14.89 -14.13
C LEU A 290 6.40 -15.22 -14.85
N GLN A 291 6.64 -14.61 -16.02
CA GLN A 291 7.90 -14.74 -16.75
C GLN A 291 9.10 -14.30 -15.90
N LEU A 292 8.99 -13.16 -15.21
CA LEU A 292 10.05 -12.64 -14.35
C LEU A 292 10.27 -13.50 -13.11
N ILE A 293 9.21 -14.06 -12.54
CA ILE A 293 9.30 -15.02 -11.43
C ILE A 293 10.13 -16.22 -11.85
N GLU A 294 9.80 -16.84 -12.99
CA GLU A 294 10.51 -18.02 -13.48
C GLU A 294 11.96 -17.69 -13.87
N LYS A 295 12.14 -16.64 -14.70
CA LYS A 295 13.44 -16.23 -15.25
C LYS A 295 14.46 -15.95 -14.16
N TYR A 296 14.05 -15.19 -13.14
CA TYR A 296 14.95 -14.79 -12.06
C TYR A 296 14.83 -15.68 -10.82
N LYS A 297 13.94 -16.67 -10.82
CA LYS A 297 13.60 -17.49 -9.64
C LYS A 297 13.30 -16.58 -8.44
N ALA A 298 12.42 -15.60 -8.67
CA ALA A 298 12.00 -14.65 -7.64
C ALA A 298 11.42 -15.41 -6.44
N GLN A 299 11.75 -14.94 -5.24
CA GLN A 299 11.32 -15.55 -3.98
C GLN A 299 10.33 -14.69 -3.22
N VAL A 300 10.36 -13.38 -3.47
CA VAL A 300 9.49 -12.39 -2.86
C VAL A 300 8.80 -11.62 -3.97
N LEU A 301 7.48 -11.55 -3.93
CA LEU A 301 6.65 -10.75 -4.83
C LEU A 301 5.91 -9.69 -4.00
N VAL A 302 6.00 -8.43 -4.41
CA VAL A 302 5.27 -7.32 -3.74
C VAL A 302 4.26 -6.72 -4.71
N VAL A 303 2.99 -6.79 -4.32
CA VAL A 303 1.84 -6.48 -5.17
C VAL A 303 0.70 -5.87 -4.34
N VAL A 304 -0.32 -5.42 -5.05
CA VAL A 304 -1.64 -5.08 -4.48
C VAL A 304 -2.65 -6.16 -4.88
N PRO A 305 -3.76 -6.35 -4.14
CA PRO A 305 -4.79 -7.35 -4.47
C PRO A 305 -5.27 -7.33 -5.92
N THR A 306 -5.43 -6.16 -6.53
CA THR A 306 -5.90 -6.04 -7.92
C THR A 306 -4.88 -6.56 -8.95
N MET A 307 -3.59 -6.56 -8.62
CA MET A 307 -2.57 -7.21 -9.44
C MET A 307 -2.64 -8.73 -9.30
N LEU A 308 -2.92 -9.24 -8.09
CA LEU A 308 -3.12 -10.67 -7.85
C LEU A 308 -4.33 -11.19 -8.64
N GLN A 309 -5.45 -10.46 -8.60
CA GLN A 309 -6.65 -10.76 -9.39
C GLN A 309 -6.29 -10.93 -10.87
N ARG A 310 -5.64 -9.91 -11.45
CA ARG A 310 -5.23 -9.93 -12.86
C ARG A 310 -4.20 -11.01 -13.21
N ILE A 311 -3.42 -11.49 -12.25
CA ILE A 311 -2.50 -12.62 -12.45
C ILE A 311 -3.29 -13.92 -12.50
N ILE A 312 -4.16 -14.17 -11.51
CA ILE A 312 -4.85 -15.46 -11.38
C ILE A 312 -6.00 -15.63 -12.39
N ASP A 313 -6.49 -14.53 -12.97
CA ASP A 313 -7.51 -14.56 -14.03
C ASP A 313 -6.90 -14.73 -15.43
N LEU A 314 -5.58 -14.91 -15.55
CA LEU A 314 -4.98 -15.33 -16.82
C LEU A 314 -5.53 -16.70 -17.23
N PRO A 315 -5.61 -17.01 -18.55
CA PRO A 315 -5.98 -18.33 -19.02
C PRO A 315 -5.13 -19.41 -18.35
N LYS A 316 -5.75 -20.56 -18.05
CA LYS A 316 -5.09 -21.66 -17.34
C LYS A 316 -3.82 -22.12 -18.05
N GLU A 317 -3.83 -22.14 -19.38
CA GLU A 317 -2.69 -22.49 -20.22
C GLU A 317 -1.52 -21.52 -20.03
N THR A 318 -1.82 -20.23 -19.79
CA THR A 318 -0.82 -19.19 -19.49
C THR A 318 -0.26 -19.34 -18.08
N LEU A 319 -1.11 -19.65 -17.09
CA LEU A 319 -0.68 -19.91 -15.72
C LEU A 319 0.26 -21.13 -15.64
N ASP A 320 -0.14 -22.23 -16.29
CA ASP A 320 0.60 -23.50 -16.26
C ASP A 320 1.93 -23.45 -17.04
N LYS A 321 2.15 -22.41 -17.86
CA LYS A 321 3.38 -22.19 -18.65
C LYS A 321 4.60 -21.84 -17.80
N TYR A 322 4.40 -21.28 -16.60
CA TYR A 322 5.50 -20.69 -15.81
C TYR A 322 5.68 -21.39 -14.46
N ASP A 323 6.93 -21.75 -14.12
CA ASP A 323 7.24 -22.30 -12.80
C ASP A 323 7.37 -21.22 -11.72
N VAL A 324 6.33 -21.09 -10.88
CA VAL A 324 6.24 -20.12 -9.78
C VAL A 324 6.70 -20.66 -8.41
N ARG A 325 7.15 -21.92 -8.30
CA ARG A 325 7.48 -22.57 -7.01
C ARG A 325 8.66 -21.94 -6.26
N SER A 326 9.43 -21.06 -6.91
CA SER A 326 10.49 -20.29 -6.25
C SER A 326 9.94 -19.27 -5.25
N ILE A 327 8.69 -18.82 -5.42
CA ILE A 327 8.02 -17.90 -4.51
C ILE A 327 7.92 -18.52 -3.11
N LYS A 328 8.19 -17.67 -2.11
CA LYS A 328 8.11 -17.97 -0.68
C LYS A 328 7.28 -16.94 0.07
N VAL A 329 7.22 -15.72 -0.45
CA VAL A 329 6.44 -14.63 0.12
C VAL A 329 5.79 -13.85 -1.02
N ILE A 330 4.47 -13.83 -1.06
CA ILE A 330 3.66 -12.85 -1.77
C ILE A 330 3.18 -11.88 -0.71
N PHE A 331 3.63 -10.64 -0.82
CA PHE A 331 3.26 -9.59 0.11
C PHE A 331 2.24 -8.67 -0.56
N ALA A 332 1.01 -8.69 -0.05
CA ALA A 332 -0.12 -7.91 -0.54
C ALA A 332 -0.53 -6.85 0.48
N ALA A 333 -0.75 -5.62 0.03
CA ALA A 333 -1.25 -4.53 0.87
C ALA A 333 -1.89 -3.42 0.03
N GLY A 334 -2.55 -2.46 0.68
CA GLY A 334 -3.00 -1.21 0.06
C GLY A 334 -4.44 -1.19 -0.45
N SER A 335 -5.11 -2.35 -0.47
CA SER A 335 -6.57 -2.47 -0.62
C SER A 335 -7.05 -3.71 0.13
N ALA A 336 -8.37 -3.84 0.28
CA ALA A 336 -8.96 -5.07 0.79
C ALA A 336 -8.60 -6.26 -0.11
N LEU A 337 -8.46 -7.43 0.52
CA LEU A 337 -8.20 -8.71 -0.13
C LEU A 337 -9.42 -9.59 0.13
N SER A 338 -10.12 -9.99 -0.93
CA SER A 338 -11.33 -10.80 -0.78
C SER A 338 -11.00 -12.24 -0.31
N PRO A 339 -11.94 -12.88 0.41
CA PRO A 339 -11.84 -14.30 0.77
C PRO A 339 -11.50 -15.22 -0.41
N ASP A 340 -12.26 -15.13 -1.51
CA ASP A 340 -12.05 -15.90 -2.73
C ASP A 340 -10.64 -15.71 -3.31
N LEU A 341 -10.23 -14.45 -3.53
CA LEU A 341 -8.93 -14.16 -4.14
C LEU A 341 -7.79 -14.69 -3.27
N SER A 342 -7.91 -14.59 -1.94
CA SER A 342 -6.90 -15.15 -1.02
C SER A 342 -6.75 -16.66 -1.21
N THR A 343 -7.86 -17.38 -1.39
CA THR A 343 -7.89 -18.83 -1.58
C THR A 343 -7.28 -19.21 -2.93
N ARG A 344 -7.74 -18.63 -4.03
CA ARG A 344 -7.23 -18.92 -5.38
C ARG A 344 -5.75 -18.66 -5.53
N ILE A 345 -5.24 -17.58 -4.91
CA ILE A 345 -3.80 -17.28 -4.91
C ILE A 345 -3.02 -18.33 -4.13
N MET A 346 -3.48 -18.74 -2.96
CA MET A 346 -2.80 -19.78 -2.18
C MET A 346 -2.88 -21.16 -2.85
N ASP A 347 -3.91 -21.44 -3.64
CA ASP A 347 -4.02 -22.68 -4.41
C ASP A 347 -3.02 -22.73 -5.57
N HIS A 348 -2.78 -21.61 -6.24
CA HIS A 348 -1.82 -21.55 -7.35
C HIS A 348 -0.37 -21.39 -6.89
N PHE A 349 -0.09 -20.49 -5.94
CA PHE A 349 1.27 -20.18 -5.47
C PHE A 349 1.69 -20.98 -4.23
N GLY A 350 0.80 -21.79 -3.66
CA GLY A 350 0.97 -22.39 -2.34
C GLY A 350 0.77 -21.37 -1.21
N ASP A 351 0.94 -21.84 0.03
CA ASP A 351 0.78 -21.04 1.25
C ASP A 351 1.90 -20.00 1.43
N THR A 352 1.91 -19.01 0.55
CA THR A 352 2.95 -17.97 0.43
C THR A 352 2.37 -16.55 0.57
N LEU A 353 1.05 -16.39 0.68
CA LEU A 353 0.38 -15.10 0.75
C LEU A 353 0.42 -14.49 2.17
N TYR A 354 0.86 -13.24 2.26
CA TYR A 354 0.84 -12.44 3.48
C TYR A 354 0.08 -11.15 3.21
N ASN A 355 -1.08 -10.99 3.85
CA ASN A 355 -1.94 -9.82 3.69
C ASN A 355 -1.65 -8.81 4.80
N LEU A 356 -1.19 -7.60 4.44
CA LEU A 356 -0.93 -6.54 5.40
C LEU A 356 -2.05 -5.50 5.35
N TYR A 357 -2.60 -5.24 6.53
CA TYR A 357 -3.47 -4.12 6.79
C TYR A 357 -2.71 -3.02 7.55
N GLY A 358 -2.93 -1.79 7.10
CA GLY A 358 -2.29 -0.60 7.63
C GLY A 358 -2.60 0.62 6.78
N SER A 359 -2.08 1.76 7.21
CA SER A 359 -2.32 3.05 6.55
C SER A 359 -1.05 3.91 6.57
N THR A 360 -1.10 5.08 5.93
CA THR A 360 0.03 6.03 6.00
C THR A 360 0.23 6.53 7.43
N GLU A 361 -0.85 6.60 8.20
CA GLU A 361 -0.92 7.16 9.54
C GLU A 361 -0.41 6.18 10.60
N VAL A 362 -0.84 4.91 10.53
CA VAL A 362 -0.52 3.87 11.53
C VAL A 362 0.57 2.89 11.07
N ALA A 363 1.08 3.06 9.85
CA ALA A 363 2.03 2.17 9.18
C ALA A 363 1.53 0.74 9.04
N VAL A 364 1.82 -0.13 10.01
CA VAL A 364 1.39 -1.54 10.02
C VAL A 364 0.47 -1.75 11.21
N ALA A 365 -0.75 -2.21 10.94
CA ALA A 365 -1.72 -2.58 11.96
C ALA A 365 -1.69 -4.09 12.21
N THR A 366 -1.91 -4.89 11.17
CA THR A 366 -1.93 -6.36 11.24
C THR A 366 -1.33 -6.99 10.00
N VAL A 367 -0.92 -8.26 10.12
CA VAL A 367 -0.52 -9.09 8.98
C VAL A 367 -1.16 -10.47 9.11
N ALA A 368 -1.97 -10.88 8.14
CA ALA A 368 -2.46 -12.25 8.04
C ALA A 368 -1.39 -13.15 7.42
N GLN A 369 -1.18 -14.31 8.05
CA GLN A 369 -0.33 -15.38 7.53
C GLN A 369 -1.15 -16.36 6.69
N PRO A 370 -0.51 -17.15 5.81
CA PRO A 370 -1.22 -18.09 4.94
C PRO A 370 -2.19 -19.01 5.69
N TRP A 371 -1.74 -19.64 6.77
CA TRP A 371 -2.56 -20.55 7.57
C TRP A 371 -3.72 -19.86 8.31
N GLU A 372 -3.59 -18.56 8.63
CA GLU A 372 -4.70 -17.78 9.19
C GLU A 372 -5.75 -17.52 8.11
N MET A 373 -5.34 -17.15 6.90
CA MET A 373 -6.28 -16.96 5.78
C MET A 373 -6.88 -18.27 5.28
N ARG A 374 -6.19 -19.42 5.43
CA ARG A 374 -6.78 -20.74 5.17
C ARG A 374 -7.88 -21.09 6.17
N ALA A 375 -7.69 -20.75 7.45
CA ALA A 375 -8.67 -21.01 8.50
C ALA A 375 -9.81 -19.98 8.51
N ALA A 376 -9.51 -18.74 8.14
CA ALA A 376 -10.38 -17.59 8.24
C ALA A 376 -10.18 -16.66 7.02
N PRO A 377 -10.69 -17.04 5.84
CA PRO A 377 -10.59 -16.23 4.62
C PRO A 377 -11.08 -14.79 4.82
N GLY A 378 -10.39 -13.82 4.19
CA GLY A 378 -10.70 -12.39 4.31
C GLY A 378 -10.14 -11.70 5.56
N THR A 379 -9.52 -12.44 6.49
CA THR A 379 -8.91 -11.83 7.67
C THR A 379 -7.74 -10.88 7.32
N ALA A 380 -7.65 -9.78 8.07
CA ALA A 380 -6.48 -8.90 8.13
C ALA A 380 -5.40 -9.43 9.09
N GLY A 381 -5.68 -10.53 9.81
CA GLY A 381 -4.72 -11.24 10.64
C GLY A 381 -4.54 -10.64 12.03
N ARG A 382 -3.30 -10.71 12.54
CA ARG A 382 -2.96 -10.25 13.90
C ARG A 382 -1.90 -9.15 13.91
N PRO A 383 -1.85 -8.33 14.97
CA PRO A 383 -0.79 -7.34 15.14
C PRO A 383 0.60 -8.00 15.19
N PRO A 384 1.60 -7.43 14.48
CA PRO A 384 2.99 -7.84 14.68
C PRO A 384 3.54 -7.40 16.04
N VAL A 385 4.75 -7.87 16.40
CA VAL A 385 5.39 -7.50 17.67
C VAL A 385 5.53 -5.98 17.80
N GLY A 386 5.26 -5.46 19.00
CA GLY A 386 5.31 -4.03 19.31
C GLY A 386 4.17 -3.19 18.71
N VAL A 387 3.26 -3.77 17.92
CA VAL A 387 2.03 -3.11 17.48
C VAL A 387 0.93 -3.41 18.49
N LYS A 388 0.23 -2.37 18.95
CA LYS A 388 -0.97 -2.52 19.76
C LYS A 388 -2.18 -2.11 18.95
N LEU A 389 -3.25 -2.88 19.05
CA LEU A 389 -4.50 -2.65 18.37
C LEU A 389 -5.66 -2.79 19.36
N ALA A 390 -6.68 -1.95 19.21
CA ALA A 390 -7.94 -2.07 19.93
C ALA A 390 -9.10 -1.62 19.06
N LEU A 391 -10.27 -2.22 19.29
CA LEU A 391 -11.54 -1.72 18.79
C LEU A 391 -12.19 -0.86 19.86
N LEU A 392 -12.64 0.34 19.51
CA LEU A 392 -13.35 1.25 20.41
C LEU A 392 -14.77 1.50 19.89
N ASP A 393 -15.75 1.54 20.79
CA ASP A 393 -17.11 1.97 20.49
C ASP A 393 -17.21 3.50 20.35
N GLU A 394 -18.42 4.01 20.07
CA GLU A 394 -18.71 5.43 19.90
C GLU A 394 -18.38 6.28 21.15
N ASN A 395 -18.34 5.66 22.33
CA ASN A 395 -18.01 6.31 23.60
C ASN A 395 -16.52 6.18 23.95
N GLY A 396 -15.70 5.64 23.04
CA GLY A 396 -14.27 5.41 23.25
C GLY A 396 -13.97 4.22 24.18
N LYS A 397 -14.95 3.36 24.47
CA LYS A 397 -14.76 2.18 25.32
C LYS A 397 -14.27 1.01 24.48
N ARG A 398 -13.32 0.24 25.03
CA ARG A 398 -12.79 -0.96 24.37
C ARG A 398 -13.86 -2.03 24.20
N ILE A 399 -13.88 -2.59 22.99
CA ILE A 399 -14.66 -3.77 22.62
C ILE A 399 -13.76 -4.99 22.72
N THR A 400 -14.25 -6.02 23.42
CA THR A 400 -13.54 -7.30 23.62
C THR A 400 -14.38 -8.50 23.19
N GLU A 401 -15.67 -8.29 22.95
CA GLU A 401 -16.59 -9.29 22.47
C GLU A 401 -16.30 -9.63 20.99
N PRO A 402 -16.22 -10.91 20.61
CA PRO A 402 -16.13 -11.32 19.21
C PRO A 402 -17.33 -10.82 18.38
N PHE A 403 -17.08 -10.58 17.10
CA PHE A 403 -18.02 -10.11 16.06
C PHE A 403 -18.69 -8.76 16.33
N LYS A 404 -18.28 -8.05 17.39
CA LYS A 404 -18.79 -6.72 17.67
C LYS A 404 -17.94 -5.68 16.94
N GLU A 405 -18.61 -4.93 16.06
CA GLU A 405 -18.01 -3.86 15.27
C GLU A 405 -17.51 -2.71 16.14
N GLY A 406 -16.37 -2.14 15.78
CA GLY A 406 -15.81 -0.95 16.41
C GLY A 406 -14.79 -0.24 15.55
N ARG A 407 -14.44 0.97 15.96
CA ARG A 407 -13.42 1.78 15.29
C ARG A 407 -12.04 1.19 15.58
N ILE A 408 -11.20 1.04 14.56
CA ILE A 408 -9.87 0.45 14.68
C ILE A 408 -8.86 1.53 15.12
N PHE A 409 -8.28 1.33 16.31
CA PHE A 409 -7.26 2.19 16.89
C PHE A 409 -5.93 1.44 17.01
N VAL A 410 -4.83 2.04 16.55
CA VAL A 410 -3.53 1.39 16.41
C VAL A 410 -2.42 2.24 17.00
N ARG A 411 -1.48 1.60 17.69
CA ARG A 411 -0.22 2.19 18.10
C ARG A 411 0.91 1.35 17.51
N SER A 412 1.65 1.95 16.58
CA SER A 412 2.82 1.37 15.94
C SER A 412 4.07 2.19 16.26
N MET A 413 5.24 1.57 16.24
CA MET A 413 6.52 2.30 16.43
C MET A 413 6.89 3.14 15.20
N LEU A 414 6.11 3.02 14.12
CA LEU A 414 6.26 3.73 12.85
C LEU A 414 5.09 4.68 12.54
N SER A 415 4.20 4.94 13.51
CA SER A 415 3.11 5.90 13.34
C SER A 415 3.66 7.29 12.96
N PHE A 416 2.97 7.97 12.04
CA PHE A 416 3.41 9.27 11.53
C PHE A 416 3.22 10.42 12.56
N ASN A 417 3.89 11.55 12.34
CA ASN A 417 3.84 12.72 13.24
C ASN A 417 2.79 13.78 12.83
N GLY A 418 1.89 13.46 11.90
CA GLY A 418 0.91 14.40 11.32
C GLY A 418 1.14 14.70 9.83
N TYR A 419 0.16 15.31 9.17
CA TYR A 419 0.26 15.71 7.76
C TYR A 419 1.00 17.05 7.61
N THR A 420 1.57 17.32 6.42
CA THR A 420 2.24 18.61 6.14
C THR A 420 1.30 19.83 6.20
N ASP A 421 -0.02 19.62 6.17
CA ASP A 421 -1.05 20.67 6.23
C ASP A 421 -1.58 20.96 7.65
N GLY A 422 -1.00 20.33 8.68
CA GLY A 422 -1.34 20.57 10.09
C GLY A 422 -2.51 19.73 10.63
N ARG A 423 -3.17 18.91 9.81
CA ARG A 423 -4.20 17.98 10.30
C ARG A 423 -3.60 16.82 11.09
N ASN A 424 -4.33 16.37 12.11
CA ASN A 424 -4.00 15.20 12.92
C ASN A 424 -5.18 14.23 12.99
N LYS A 425 -4.89 12.97 13.32
CA LYS A 425 -5.90 11.94 13.61
C LYS A 425 -6.20 11.92 15.11
N GLU A 426 -7.40 11.47 15.46
CA GLU A 426 -7.78 11.26 16.85
C GLU A 426 -6.87 10.22 17.52
N ILE A 427 -6.51 10.47 18.78
CA ILE A 427 -5.70 9.57 19.60
C ILE A 427 -6.41 9.34 20.93
N ILE A 428 -6.72 8.07 21.24
CA ILE A 428 -7.32 7.64 22.51
C ILE A 428 -6.39 6.63 23.16
N ASP A 429 -6.03 6.82 24.42
CA ASP A 429 -5.08 5.97 25.16
C ASP A 429 -3.72 5.76 24.44
N GLY A 430 -3.28 6.74 23.65
CA GLY A 430 -2.06 6.64 22.85
C GLY A 430 -2.18 5.68 21.65
N LEU A 431 -3.38 5.25 21.29
CA LEU A 431 -3.71 4.57 20.05
C LEU A 431 -4.31 5.58 19.08
N MET A 432 -3.85 5.59 17.85
CA MET A 432 -4.31 6.50 16.79
C MET A 432 -5.44 5.86 16.00
N SER A 433 -6.50 6.63 15.71
CA SER A 433 -7.57 6.20 14.82
C SER A 433 -7.04 5.94 13.42
N SER A 434 -7.33 4.75 12.88
CA SER A 434 -7.07 4.41 11.47
C SER A 434 -8.03 5.14 10.51
N GLY A 435 -9.26 5.44 10.96
CA GLY A 435 -10.39 5.82 10.11
C GLY A 435 -11.13 4.63 9.51
N ASP A 436 -10.84 3.40 9.98
CA ASP A 436 -11.51 2.19 9.52
C ASP A 436 -12.29 1.54 10.68
N MET A 437 -13.34 0.81 10.31
CA MET A 437 -14.18 -0.03 11.18
C MET A 437 -13.77 -1.49 11.03
N GLY A 438 -13.93 -2.28 12.09
CA GLY A 438 -13.62 -3.70 12.08
C GLY A 438 -14.20 -4.43 13.27
N HIS A 439 -14.08 -5.75 13.23
CA HIS A 439 -14.40 -6.65 14.34
C HIS A 439 -13.32 -7.73 14.49
N PHE A 440 -13.28 -8.35 15.67
CA PHE A 440 -12.48 -9.55 15.89
C PHE A 440 -13.37 -10.79 15.82
N ASP A 441 -12.86 -11.91 15.29
CA ASP A 441 -13.52 -13.21 15.43
C ASP A 441 -13.18 -13.89 16.77
N ASP A 442 -13.71 -15.11 16.97
CA ASP A 442 -13.42 -15.94 18.15
C ASP A 442 -11.94 -16.35 18.27
N LEU A 443 -11.18 -16.28 17.17
CA LEU A 443 -9.74 -16.55 17.14
C LEU A 443 -8.91 -15.28 17.44
N GLY A 444 -9.54 -14.12 17.63
CA GLY A 444 -8.88 -12.83 17.78
C GLY A 444 -8.18 -12.36 16.50
N LEU A 445 -8.64 -12.83 15.34
CA LEU A 445 -8.25 -12.34 14.03
C LEU A 445 -9.08 -11.10 13.67
N LEU A 446 -8.42 -10.08 13.14
CA LEU A 446 -9.08 -8.84 12.74
C LEU A 446 -9.74 -9.00 11.37
N TYR A 447 -10.97 -8.49 11.25
CA TYR A 447 -11.65 -8.20 9.99
C TYR A 447 -11.82 -6.69 9.86
N VAL A 448 -11.62 -6.18 8.64
CA VAL A 448 -11.81 -4.77 8.31
C VAL A 448 -13.11 -4.68 7.55
N ASP A 449 -14.10 -4.00 8.13
CA ASP A 449 -15.47 -3.94 7.60
C ASP A 449 -15.59 -2.82 6.56
N GLY A 450 -14.85 -1.73 6.73
CA GLY A 450 -14.82 -0.62 5.80
C GLY A 450 -14.27 0.66 6.43
N ARG A 451 -14.42 1.78 5.73
CA ARG A 451 -14.11 3.09 6.31
C ARG A 451 -15.28 3.69 7.04
N ASP A 452 -14.98 4.45 8.08
CA ASP A 452 -15.98 5.28 8.76
C ASP A 452 -16.58 6.33 7.81
N ASP A 453 -15.76 6.92 6.94
CA ASP A 453 -16.16 7.96 5.98
C ASP A 453 -16.83 7.42 4.70
N ASP A 454 -16.70 6.12 4.40
CA ASP A 454 -17.38 5.47 3.26
C ASP A 454 -18.68 4.74 3.68
N MET A 455 -19.01 4.72 4.99
CA MET A 455 -20.20 4.06 5.52
C MET A 455 -21.48 4.69 4.96
N ILE A 456 -22.36 3.87 4.42
CA ILE A 456 -23.66 4.30 3.90
C ILE A 456 -24.70 4.06 4.98
N VAL A 457 -25.32 5.13 5.47
CA VAL A 457 -26.50 5.02 6.35
C VAL A 457 -27.75 4.99 5.47
N SER A 458 -28.39 3.83 5.36
CA SER A 458 -29.56 3.60 4.52
C SER A 458 -30.73 3.15 5.39
N GLY A 459 -31.73 4.02 5.57
CA GLY A 459 -32.90 3.72 6.41
C GLY A 459 -32.58 3.52 7.89
N GLY A 460 -31.53 4.18 8.40
CA GLY A 460 -31.07 4.04 9.78
C GLY A 460 -30.10 2.89 10.03
N GLU A 461 -29.84 2.05 9.02
CA GLU A 461 -28.88 0.95 9.10
C GLU A 461 -27.53 1.35 8.52
N ASN A 462 -26.46 0.97 9.22
CA ASN A 462 -25.09 1.15 8.75
C ASN A 462 -24.72 0.06 7.75
N VAL A 463 -24.32 0.47 6.55
CA VAL A 463 -23.90 -0.45 5.50
C VAL A 463 -22.50 -0.08 5.03
N PHE A 464 -21.56 -1.00 5.23
CA PHE A 464 -20.23 -0.87 4.67
C PHE A 464 -20.22 -1.40 3.24
N PRO A 465 -19.89 -0.57 2.23
CA PRO A 465 -19.87 -1.00 0.84
C PRO A 465 -19.00 -2.23 0.58
N GLN A 466 -17.89 -2.35 1.32
CA GLN A 466 -16.93 -3.45 1.18
C GLN A 466 -17.53 -4.83 1.45
N GLU A 467 -18.47 -4.94 2.39
CA GLU A 467 -19.11 -6.22 2.70
C GLU A 467 -19.95 -6.73 1.51
N VAL A 468 -20.71 -5.83 0.88
CA VAL A 468 -21.50 -6.14 -0.30
C VAL A 468 -20.58 -6.41 -1.51
N GLU A 469 -19.49 -5.65 -1.64
CA GLU A 469 -18.48 -5.87 -2.69
C GLU A 469 -17.79 -7.22 -2.55
N HIS A 470 -17.36 -7.61 -1.35
CA HIS A 470 -16.73 -8.90 -1.10
C HIS A 470 -17.66 -10.05 -1.45
N LEU A 471 -18.91 -10.01 -0.98
CA LEU A 471 -19.91 -11.01 -1.35
C LEU A 471 -20.07 -11.10 -2.87
N LEU A 472 -20.32 -9.96 -3.53
CA LEU A 472 -20.58 -9.94 -4.97
C LEU A 472 -19.39 -10.40 -5.80
N THR A 473 -18.16 -10.20 -5.31
CA THR A 473 -16.94 -10.70 -5.99
C THR A 473 -16.83 -12.24 -5.93
N GLU A 474 -17.58 -12.91 -5.05
CA GLU A 474 -17.64 -14.38 -5.01
C GLU A 474 -18.63 -14.96 -6.04
N HIS A 475 -19.46 -14.13 -6.67
CA HIS A 475 -20.37 -14.57 -7.72
C HIS A 475 -19.58 -14.84 -9.02
N PRO A 476 -19.72 -16.02 -9.66
CA PRO A 476 -18.88 -16.41 -10.81
C PRO A 476 -18.99 -15.45 -12.01
N ASP A 477 -20.16 -14.83 -12.18
CA ASP A 477 -20.44 -13.87 -13.24
C ASP A 477 -20.00 -12.42 -12.97
N VAL A 478 -19.49 -12.13 -11.77
CA VAL A 478 -19.01 -10.80 -11.39
C VAL A 478 -17.49 -10.76 -11.50
N PHE A 479 -16.98 -9.94 -12.41
CA PHE A 479 -15.53 -9.74 -12.56
C PHE A 479 -15.00 -8.72 -11.55
N GLU A 480 -15.69 -7.60 -11.40
CA GLU A 480 -15.41 -6.62 -10.35
C GLU A 480 -16.67 -5.84 -9.98
N VAL A 481 -16.68 -5.31 -8.77
CA VAL A 481 -17.80 -4.53 -8.25
C VAL A 481 -17.33 -3.36 -7.42
N CYS A 482 -18.08 -2.26 -7.48
CA CYS A 482 -17.95 -1.12 -6.59
C CYS A 482 -19.34 -0.65 -6.17
N VAL A 483 -19.57 -0.58 -4.86
CA VAL A 483 -20.84 -0.10 -4.29
C VAL A 483 -20.66 1.33 -3.80
N ILE A 484 -21.59 2.22 -4.15
CA ILE A 484 -21.61 3.59 -3.66
C ILE A 484 -22.96 3.92 -3.03
N GLY A 485 -22.96 4.89 -2.11
CA GLY A 485 -24.17 5.48 -1.56
C GLY A 485 -24.63 6.63 -2.44
N VAL A 486 -25.87 6.56 -2.90
CA VAL A 486 -26.53 7.64 -3.67
C VAL A 486 -27.75 8.15 -2.91
N ASP A 487 -28.17 9.38 -3.17
CA ASP A 487 -29.32 9.99 -2.49
C ASP A 487 -30.61 9.18 -2.76
N ASP A 488 -31.42 9.02 -1.71
CA ASP A 488 -32.72 8.38 -1.75
C ASP A 488 -33.68 9.16 -0.84
N ASP A 489 -34.85 9.53 -1.35
CA ASP A 489 -35.80 10.39 -0.63
C ASP A 489 -36.43 9.69 0.59
N GLU A 490 -36.50 8.36 0.59
CA GLU A 490 -37.14 7.56 1.64
C GLU A 490 -36.11 7.03 2.67
N PHE A 491 -34.91 6.68 2.21
CA PHE A 491 -33.87 6.05 3.04
C PHE A 491 -32.70 6.97 3.38
N GLY A 492 -32.73 8.22 2.90
CA GLY A 492 -31.63 9.19 2.94
C GLY A 492 -30.52 8.84 1.94
N LYS A 493 -30.00 7.62 2.03
CA LYS A 493 -29.13 7.02 1.02
C LYS A 493 -29.64 5.63 0.63
N ARG A 494 -29.32 5.20 -0.59
CA ARG A 494 -29.46 3.82 -1.04
C ARG A 494 -28.15 3.33 -1.66
N LEU A 495 -27.99 2.01 -1.69
CA LEU A 495 -26.87 1.37 -2.34
C LEU A 495 -27.07 1.32 -3.85
N LYS A 496 -26.04 1.72 -4.59
CA LYS A 496 -25.91 1.48 -6.04
C LYS A 496 -24.64 0.68 -6.31
N ALA A 497 -24.77 -0.46 -6.98
CA ALA A 497 -23.64 -1.28 -7.38
C ALA A 497 -23.25 -0.98 -8.84
N TYR A 498 -21.97 -0.76 -9.09
CA TYR A 498 -21.36 -0.76 -10.41
C TYR A 498 -20.67 -2.10 -10.60
N VAL A 499 -21.09 -2.88 -11.58
CA VAL A 499 -20.63 -4.26 -11.79
C VAL A 499 -19.99 -4.35 -13.17
N ALA A 500 -18.73 -4.77 -13.23
CA ALA A 500 -18.19 -5.31 -14.47
C ALA A 500 -18.41 -6.82 -14.48
N LYS A 501 -19.01 -7.31 -15.56
CA LYS A 501 -19.35 -8.72 -15.71
C LYS A 501 -18.12 -9.54 -16.11
N SER A 502 -18.13 -10.82 -15.75
CA SER A 502 -17.27 -11.82 -16.38
C SER A 502 -17.56 -11.88 -17.89
N PRO A 503 -16.57 -12.23 -18.74
CA PRO A 503 -16.78 -12.38 -20.18
C PRO A 503 -17.97 -13.29 -20.49
N ASP A 504 -18.76 -12.89 -21.50
CA ASP A 504 -19.93 -13.63 -22.00
C ASP A 504 -21.09 -13.85 -20.99
N SER A 505 -21.06 -13.16 -19.84
CA SER A 505 -22.09 -13.30 -18.81
C SER A 505 -23.37 -12.52 -19.12
N ASP A 506 -24.53 -13.17 -18.91
CA ASP A 506 -25.87 -12.60 -19.04
C ASP A 506 -26.41 -12.02 -17.71
N LEU A 507 -25.60 -11.98 -16.65
CA LEU A 507 -25.96 -11.54 -15.29
C LEU A 507 -26.91 -10.32 -15.27
N SER A 508 -28.11 -10.50 -14.72
CA SER A 508 -29.08 -9.41 -14.61
C SER A 508 -28.97 -8.66 -13.28
N GLN A 509 -29.63 -7.50 -13.19
CA GLN A 509 -29.76 -6.78 -11.92
C GLN A 509 -30.47 -7.63 -10.86
N ASP A 510 -31.51 -8.38 -11.25
CA ASP A 510 -32.30 -9.20 -10.35
C ASP A 510 -31.48 -10.37 -9.79
N ASP A 511 -30.56 -10.92 -10.58
CA ASP A 511 -29.63 -11.96 -10.12
C ASP A 511 -28.67 -11.42 -9.06
N VAL A 512 -28.08 -10.24 -9.30
CA VAL A 512 -27.21 -9.54 -8.33
C VAL A 512 -27.97 -9.27 -7.03
N GLN A 513 -29.18 -8.72 -7.13
CA GLN A 513 -30.01 -8.42 -5.95
C GLN A 513 -30.42 -9.69 -5.19
N SER A 514 -30.80 -10.74 -5.92
CA SER A 514 -31.18 -12.04 -5.34
C SER A 514 -30.02 -12.70 -4.63
N TYR A 515 -28.81 -12.62 -5.21
CA TYR A 515 -27.60 -13.14 -4.60
C TYR A 515 -27.26 -12.40 -3.29
N VAL A 516 -27.33 -11.07 -3.27
CA VAL A 516 -27.11 -10.31 -2.03
C VAL A 516 -28.17 -10.64 -0.99
N LYS A 517 -29.44 -10.70 -1.40
CA LYS A 517 -30.57 -11.00 -0.50
C LYS A 517 -30.50 -12.40 0.11
N ALA A 518 -29.86 -13.35 -0.57
CA ALA A 518 -29.69 -14.71 -0.07
C ALA A 518 -28.60 -14.84 1.01
N HIS A 519 -27.63 -13.92 1.05
CA HIS A 519 -26.44 -14.04 1.91
C HIS A 519 -26.29 -12.91 2.94
N LEU A 520 -26.89 -11.74 2.68
CA LEU A 520 -26.81 -10.56 3.54
C LEU A 520 -28.20 -10.04 3.91
N ALA A 521 -28.25 -9.21 4.96
CA ALA A 521 -29.48 -8.58 5.41
C ALA A 521 -30.12 -7.72 4.31
N ARG A 522 -31.46 -7.63 4.31
CA ARG A 522 -32.25 -6.97 3.26
C ARG A 522 -31.82 -5.53 2.96
N TYR A 523 -31.40 -4.77 3.96
CA TYR A 523 -30.97 -3.38 3.81
C TYR A 523 -29.59 -3.24 3.13
N LYS A 524 -28.83 -4.33 2.96
CA LYS A 524 -27.55 -4.37 2.24
C LYS A 524 -27.73 -4.66 0.74
N VAL A 525 -28.94 -4.95 0.27
CA VAL A 525 -29.23 -5.22 -1.15
C VAL A 525 -29.15 -3.91 -1.95
N PRO A 526 -28.29 -3.82 -2.99
CA PRO A 526 -28.26 -2.65 -3.87
C PRO A 526 -29.61 -2.42 -4.54
N LYS A 527 -30.17 -1.21 -4.41
CA LYS A 527 -31.44 -0.86 -5.08
C LYS A 527 -31.28 -0.65 -6.59
N GLU A 528 -30.08 -0.36 -7.04
CA GLU A 528 -29.73 -0.16 -8.45
C GLU A 528 -28.42 -0.86 -8.76
N VAL A 529 -28.37 -1.53 -9.91
CA VAL A 529 -27.16 -2.16 -10.43
C VAL A 529 -26.89 -1.59 -11.82
N MET A 530 -25.69 -1.07 -12.01
CA MET A 530 -25.23 -0.51 -13.28
C MET A 530 -24.08 -1.36 -13.81
N PHE A 531 -24.26 -1.91 -15.00
CA PHE A 531 -23.21 -2.68 -15.66
C PHE A 531 -22.26 -1.75 -16.40
N VAL A 532 -20.95 -1.99 -16.23
CA VAL A 532 -19.87 -1.22 -16.85
C VAL A 532 -18.85 -2.16 -17.48
N ASP A 533 -18.17 -1.73 -18.53
CA ASP A 533 -17.09 -2.53 -19.13
C ASP A 533 -15.90 -2.66 -18.17
N LYS A 534 -15.61 -1.59 -17.42
CA LYS A 534 -14.55 -1.51 -16.41
C LYS A 534 -14.82 -0.38 -15.42
N LEU A 535 -14.41 -0.58 -14.17
CA LEU A 535 -14.41 0.43 -13.13
C LEU A 535 -13.22 1.40 -13.32
N PRO A 536 -13.43 2.70 -13.03
CA PRO A 536 -12.35 3.68 -13.09
C PRO A 536 -11.34 3.40 -11.98
N ARG A 537 -10.05 3.27 -12.33
CA ARG A 537 -8.97 2.96 -11.38
C ARG A 537 -7.82 3.96 -11.50
N ASN A 538 -7.07 4.14 -10.40
CA ASN A 538 -5.81 4.87 -10.43
C ASN A 538 -4.63 3.97 -10.83
N GLU A 539 -3.42 4.54 -10.93
CA GLU A 539 -2.19 3.80 -11.27
C GLU A 539 -1.82 2.67 -10.29
N THR A 540 -2.35 2.70 -9.07
CA THR A 540 -2.20 1.59 -8.09
C THR A 540 -3.28 0.53 -8.22
N GLY A 541 -4.16 0.66 -9.22
CA GLY A 541 -5.30 -0.21 -9.40
C GLY A 541 -6.42 -0.01 -8.38
N LYS A 542 -6.44 1.05 -7.57
CA LYS A 542 -7.54 1.35 -6.64
C LYS A 542 -8.71 1.98 -7.41
N VAL A 543 -9.94 1.50 -7.15
CA VAL A 543 -11.17 2.06 -7.75
C VAL A 543 -11.39 3.50 -7.29
N LEU A 544 -11.74 4.38 -8.23
CA LEU A 544 -12.01 5.79 -8.02
C LEU A 544 -13.51 6.01 -7.76
N ARG A 545 -14.00 5.64 -6.57
CA ARG A 545 -15.43 5.81 -6.15
C ARG A 545 -16.00 7.19 -6.45
N ARG A 546 -15.19 8.24 -6.26
CA ARG A 546 -15.57 9.63 -6.55
C ARG A 546 -15.98 9.83 -8.00
N VAL A 547 -15.27 9.22 -8.96
CA VAL A 547 -15.59 9.34 -10.39
C VAL A 547 -16.99 8.76 -10.65
N LEU A 548 -17.26 7.56 -10.13
CA LEU A 548 -18.58 6.91 -10.24
C LEU A 548 -19.70 7.75 -9.60
N LEU A 549 -19.43 8.37 -8.45
CA LEU A 549 -20.39 9.25 -7.78
C LEU A 549 -20.67 10.52 -8.61
N GLU A 550 -19.65 11.14 -9.18
CA GLU A 550 -19.82 12.32 -10.05
C GLU A 550 -20.54 11.96 -11.36
N GLU A 551 -20.24 10.81 -11.96
CA GLU A 551 -20.98 10.27 -13.11
C GLU A 551 -22.46 10.06 -12.78
N HIS A 552 -22.75 9.50 -11.59
CA HIS A 552 -24.13 9.37 -11.14
C HIS A 552 -24.83 10.73 -10.98
N LYS A 553 -24.18 11.71 -10.32
CA LYS A 553 -24.73 13.06 -10.15
C LYS A 553 -25.00 13.73 -11.50
N ALA A 554 -24.10 13.57 -12.47
CA ALA A 554 -24.27 14.08 -13.82
C ALA A 554 -25.45 13.40 -14.54
N ALA A 555 -25.60 12.08 -14.40
CA ALA A 555 -26.74 11.32 -14.93
C ALA A 555 -28.08 11.77 -14.32
N VAL A 556 -28.14 11.99 -13.01
CA VAL A 556 -29.35 12.49 -12.33
C VAL A 556 -29.68 13.93 -12.77
N THR A 557 -28.66 14.78 -12.93
CA THR A 557 -28.85 16.18 -13.36
C THR A 557 -29.34 16.24 -14.81
N SER A 558 -28.78 15.44 -15.71
CA SER A 558 -29.23 15.34 -17.10
C SER A 558 -30.64 14.75 -17.22
N ALA A 559 -30.99 13.75 -16.40
CA ALA A 559 -32.35 13.21 -16.34
C ALA A 559 -33.39 14.24 -15.83
N LYS A 560 -33.01 15.11 -14.88
CA LYS A 560 -33.86 16.21 -14.40
C LYS A 560 -33.95 17.39 -15.38
N ALA A 561 -32.98 17.55 -16.28
CA ALA A 561 -32.93 18.62 -17.27
C ALA A 561 -33.60 18.28 -18.62
N ALA A 562 -34.01 17.03 -18.83
CA ALA A 562 -34.77 16.63 -20.02
C ALA A 562 -36.18 17.27 -19.97
N PRO A 563 -36.59 18.07 -20.97
CA PRO A 563 -37.89 18.72 -20.95
C PRO A 563 -39.01 17.68 -21.09
N VAL A 564 -39.92 17.66 -20.11
CA VAL A 564 -41.21 16.98 -20.23
C VAL A 564 -41.94 17.61 -21.41
N ALA A 565 -42.07 16.88 -22.52
CA ALA A 565 -42.88 17.29 -23.65
C ALA A 565 -44.32 17.48 -23.15
N LYS A 566 -44.80 18.73 -23.15
CA LYS A 566 -46.20 19.06 -22.91
C LYS A 566 -47.01 18.51 -24.09
N GLU A 567 -47.82 17.49 -23.86
CA GLU A 567 -48.90 17.14 -24.78
C GLU A 567 -49.95 18.25 -24.74
N THR A 568 -50.06 18.97 -25.85
CA THR A 568 -51.15 19.88 -26.17
C THR A 568 -52.37 19.04 -26.58
N PRO A 569 -53.57 19.21 -26.00
CA PRO A 569 -54.74 18.46 -26.44
C PRO A 569 -55.23 19.02 -27.78
N ALA A 570 -55.17 18.19 -28.83
CA ALA A 570 -55.74 18.49 -30.13
C ALA A 570 -57.27 18.32 -30.09
N VAL A 571 -57.98 19.42 -30.32
CA VAL A 571 -59.41 19.46 -30.62
C VAL A 571 -59.64 18.78 -31.98
N LYS A 572 -60.53 17.78 -32.03
CA LYS A 572 -61.11 17.26 -33.28
C LYS A 572 -62.60 17.58 -33.31
N GLU A 573 -62.99 18.40 -34.28
CA GLU A 573 -64.36 18.54 -34.76
C GLU A 573 -64.89 17.21 -35.33
N ALA A 574 -66.17 16.96 -35.09
CA ALA A 574 -66.93 15.83 -35.63
C ALA A 574 -67.96 16.33 -36.65
N PRO A 575 -68.33 15.53 -37.66
CA PRO A 575 -69.63 15.65 -38.30
C PRO A 575 -70.53 14.42 -38.04
N ALA A 576 -71.77 14.76 -37.68
CA ALA A 576 -73.08 14.11 -37.91
C ALA A 576 -73.26 12.58 -37.83
N ALA A 577 -74.19 12.17 -36.95
CA ALA A 577 -74.81 10.84 -36.83
C ALA A 577 -75.86 10.56 -37.94
N PRO A 578 -76.40 9.32 -38.08
CA PRO A 578 -77.51 8.91 -37.20
C PRO A 578 -77.59 7.39 -36.78
N VAL A 579 -78.05 7.17 -35.53
CA VAL A 579 -79.12 6.23 -35.05
C VAL A 579 -78.89 4.71 -35.30
N ALA A 580 -78.84 3.78 -34.32
CA ALA A 580 -79.87 3.37 -33.36
C ALA A 580 -79.39 2.24 -32.39
N LYS A 581 -79.88 2.24 -31.13
CA LYS A 581 -80.24 1.11 -30.21
C LYS A 581 -79.18 0.02 -29.92
N GLU A 582 -78.90 -0.43 -28.70
CA GLU A 582 -79.73 -0.59 -27.49
C GLU A 582 -78.77 -0.83 -26.28
N ALA A 583 -79.07 -0.24 -25.13
CA ALA A 583 -78.56 -0.60 -23.79
C ALA A 583 -79.62 -1.52 -23.12
N PRO A 584 -79.49 -2.04 -21.86
CA PRO A 584 -78.58 -1.69 -20.76
C PRO A 584 -78.07 -2.98 -20.02
N ALA A 585 -77.47 -3.03 -18.82
CA ALA A 585 -77.43 -2.15 -17.66
C ALA A 585 -76.27 -2.57 -16.70
N ALA A 586 -75.60 -1.59 -16.10
CA ALA A 586 -75.03 -1.65 -14.74
C ALA A 586 -76.15 -1.23 -13.74
N PRO A 587 -75.93 -0.95 -12.42
CA PRO A 587 -74.74 -0.96 -11.55
C PRO A 587 -75.05 -1.72 -10.21
N SER A 588 -74.33 -1.71 -9.09
CA SER A 588 -73.74 -0.62 -8.29
C SER A 588 -73.05 -1.19 -7.03
N ALA A 589 -71.95 -0.56 -6.60
CA ALA A 589 -71.39 -0.61 -5.24
C ALA A 589 -72.22 0.29 -4.27
N PRO A 590 -71.81 0.65 -3.02
CA PRO A 590 -70.71 0.19 -2.14
C PRO A 590 -71.12 0.01 -0.64
N ALA A 591 -70.12 -0.28 0.23
CA ALA A 591 -69.90 0.23 1.60
C ALA A 591 -69.68 -0.80 2.73
N ALA A 592 -68.56 -0.62 3.46
CA ALA A 592 -68.19 -1.25 4.74
C ALA A 592 -68.94 -0.55 5.92
N PRO A 593 -68.93 -1.01 7.21
CA PRO A 593 -67.72 -1.25 8.02
C PRO A 593 -67.75 -2.34 9.15
N ALA A 594 -66.53 -2.66 9.63
CA ALA A 594 -66.07 -2.97 11.01
C ALA A 594 -66.65 -4.10 11.91
N ALA A 595 -65.73 -5.03 12.25
CA ALA A 595 -65.37 -5.57 13.59
C ALA A 595 -66.33 -6.47 14.41
N LYS A 596 -65.96 -7.76 14.59
CA LYS A 596 -65.40 -8.35 15.83
C LYS A 596 -65.35 -9.88 15.82
N GLU A 597 -64.21 -10.38 16.32
CA GLU A 597 -63.86 -11.64 16.99
C GLU A 597 -64.74 -12.91 16.86
N ALA A 598 -64.04 -13.99 16.50
CA ALA A 598 -64.47 -15.39 16.51
C ALA A 598 -64.44 -16.00 17.93
N PRO A 599 -65.15 -17.13 18.12
CA PRO A 599 -64.43 -18.31 18.62
C PRO A 599 -64.84 -19.65 17.98
N ALA A 600 -63.81 -20.51 17.88
CA ALA A 600 -63.75 -21.96 18.12
C ALA A 600 -64.82 -22.93 17.55
N ALA A 601 -64.32 -23.94 16.83
CA ALA A 601 -64.95 -25.23 16.56
C ALA A 601 -64.04 -26.39 17.06
N PRO A 602 -64.57 -27.62 17.28
CA PRO A 602 -63.99 -28.60 18.20
C PRO A 602 -63.14 -29.72 17.57
N ALA A 603 -62.47 -30.47 18.45
CA ALA A 603 -61.66 -31.69 18.27
C ALA A 603 -62.53 -32.96 17.99
N VAL A 604 -62.11 -34.22 17.78
CA VAL A 604 -60.95 -35.10 18.11
C VAL A 604 -61.11 -36.39 17.22
N LYS A 605 -60.09 -37.14 16.73
CA LYS A 605 -59.44 -38.40 17.24
C LYS A 605 -58.77 -39.07 16.02
N GLU A 606 -57.62 -39.75 16.07
CA GLU A 606 -57.27 -40.89 16.94
C GLU A 606 -55.73 -41.16 16.95
N ALA A 607 -55.24 -41.87 17.98
CA ALA A 607 -53.83 -42.10 18.35
C ALA A 607 -53.34 -43.53 17.89
N PRO A 608 -52.30 -44.19 18.46
CA PRO A 608 -51.11 -43.77 19.26
C PRO A 608 -49.77 -44.47 18.87
N ALA A 609 -48.65 -44.05 19.47
CA ALA A 609 -47.71 -44.85 20.30
C ALA A 609 -46.23 -44.41 20.22
N ALA A 610 -45.63 -44.18 21.39
CA ALA A 610 -44.25 -43.76 21.69
C ALA A 610 -43.50 -44.94 22.39
N PRO A 611 -42.44 -44.78 23.24
CA PRO A 611 -41.46 -43.69 23.51
C PRO A 611 -40.01 -44.20 23.79
N ALA A 612 -39.12 -43.27 24.23
CA ALA A 612 -38.02 -43.38 25.24
C ALA A 612 -36.69 -42.76 24.74
N ALA A 613 -35.72 -42.29 25.55
CA ALA A 613 -35.58 -41.72 26.89
C ALA A 613 -34.08 -41.29 27.03
N LYS A 614 -33.74 -40.44 28.00
CA LYS A 614 -32.40 -39.90 28.34
C LYS A 614 -31.36 -40.97 28.73
N GLU A 615 -30.06 -40.70 28.49
CA GLU A 615 -28.95 -40.79 29.48
C GLU A 615 -27.56 -40.41 28.90
N ALA A 616 -26.70 -39.84 29.76
CA ALA A 616 -25.22 -39.81 29.67
C ALA A 616 -24.70 -40.53 30.95
N PRO A 617 -23.39 -40.73 31.25
CA PRO A 617 -22.12 -40.47 30.53
C PRO A 617 -21.13 -41.67 30.57
N ALA A 618 -19.93 -41.58 29.96
CA ALA A 618 -18.65 -42.13 30.49
C ALA A 618 -17.46 -42.00 29.50
N ALA A 619 -16.29 -41.66 30.05
CA ALA A 619 -14.97 -41.74 29.42
C ALA A 619 -14.48 -43.20 29.27
N PRO A 620 -13.33 -43.42 28.61
CA PRO A 620 -12.21 -43.90 29.42
C PRO A 620 -10.86 -43.26 29.09
N ALA A 621 -9.97 -43.33 30.09
CA ALA A 621 -8.57 -42.97 30.05
C ALA A 621 -7.67 -44.22 30.05
N VAL A 622 -6.37 -43.94 29.88
CA VAL A 622 -5.16 -44.68 30.32
C VAL A 622 -4.58 -45.78 29.39
N LYS A 623 -3.40 -45.54 28.79
CA LYS A 623 -2.08 -45.92 29.35
C LYS A 623 -0.91 -45.69 28.38
N GLU A 624 0.09 -44.95 28.87
CA GLU A 624 1.49 -45.05 28.46
C GLU A 624 2.05 -46.44 28.80
N ALA A 625 2.93 -46.94 27.94
CA ALA A 625 4.06 -47.79 28.34
C ALA A 625 5.22 -47.63 27.35
N SER A 626 6.37 -47.28 27.92
CA SER A 626 7.69 -47.16 27.33
C SER A 626 8.39 -48.51 27.24
N ALA A 627 9.22 -48.73 26.20
CA ALA A 627 10.51 -49.44 26.29
C ALA A 627 11.27 -49.38 24.96
N ALA A 628 12.59 -49.21 25.09
CA ALA A 628 13.58 -48.94 24.06
C ALA A 628 14.11 -50.17 23.32
N LYS A 629 14.64 -49.93 22.11
CA LYS A 629 15.74 -50.59 21.34
C LYS A 629 15.49 -50.27 19.85
N GLU A 630 16.41 -49.98 18.95
CA GLU A 630 17.87 -49.82 18.88
C GLU A 630 18.13 -49.20 17.50
N ALA A 631 19.12 -48.32 17.36
CA ALA A 631 19.37 -47.54 16.13
C ALA A 631 20.07 -48.36 15.02
N PRO A 632 19.96 -47.92 13.74
CA PRO A 632 21.09 -47.98 12.83
C PRO A 632 21.50 -46.59 12.31
N LYS A 633 22.80 -46.31 12.39
CA LYS A 633 23.49 -45.12 11.87
C LYS A 633 23.60 -45.14 10.32
N PRO A 634 23.95 -44.00 9.68
CA PRO A 634 23.48 -43.62 8.34
C PRO A 634 24.33 -44.16 7.20
N LYS A 635 23.70 -44.38 6.04
CA LYS A 635 24.41 -44.57 4.75
C LYS A 635 24.83 -43.21 4.17
N ALA A 636 26.09 -43.16 3.75
CA ALA A 636 26.77 -42.03 3.14
C ALA A 636 26.14 -41.58 1.80
N PRO A 637 26.30 -40.30 1.41
CA PRO A 637 25.65 -39.74 0.23
C PRO A 637 26.32 -40.18 -1.08
N ALA A 638 25.51 -40.42 -2.11
CA ALA A 638 25.97 -40.65 -3.48
C ALA A 638 26.63 -39.38 -4.08
N PRO A 639 27.64 -39.53 -4.95
CA PRO A 639 28.46 -38.42 -5.44
C PRO A 639 27.71 -37.51 -6.42
N LYS A 640 28.03 -36.21 -6.37
CA LYS A 640 27.55 -35.15 -7.26
C LYS A 640 27.84 -35.47 -8.74
N PRO A 641 26.92 -35.17 -9.68
CA PRO A 641 27.27 -35.14 -11.09
C PRO A 641 28.23 -33.97 -11.38
N ALA A 642 29.27 -34.29 -12.16
CA ALA A 642 30.33 -33.36 -12.55
C ALA A 642 29.79 -32.21 -13.42
N ALA A 643 30.31 -31.01 -13.19
CA ALA A 643 30.08 -29.84 -14.04
C ALA A 643 30.63 -30.08 -15.46
N PRO A 644 29.92 -29.66 -16.53
CA PRO A 644 30.46 -29.69 -17.87
C PRO A 644 31.59 -28.66 -18.00
N LYS A 645 32.74 -29.11 -18.53
CA LYS A 645 33.88 -28.24 -18.91
C LYS A 645 33.41 -27.21 -19.96
N PRO A 646 33.84 -25.94 -19.89
CA PRO A 646 33.58 -24.98 -20.94
C PRO A 646 34.38 -25.37 -22.20
N SER A 647 33.66 -25.51 -23.32
CA SER A 647 34.22 -25.67 -24.65
C SER A 647 34.93 -24.38 -25.08
N ALA A 648 36.16 -24.53 -25.55
CA ALA A 648 36.96 -23.47 -26.15
C ALA A 648 36.28 -22.91 -27.41
N ALA A 649 36.06 -21.60 -27.44
CA ALA A 649 35.79 -20.85 -28.66
C ALA A 649 36.84 -19.74 -28.81
N LYS A 650 37.44 -19.70 -29.99
CA LYS A 650 38.55 -18.87 -30.47
C LYS A 650 38.43 -17.39 -30.10
N ALA A 651 39.49 -16.85 -29.50
CA ALA A 651 39.83 -15.43 -29.59
C ALA A 651 40.61 -15.15 -30.90
N PRO A 652 40.42 -14.03 -31.59
CA PRO A 652 41.37 -13.54 -32.57
C PRO A 652 42.36 -12.54 -31.95
N ALA A 653 43.63 -12.93 -32.09
CA ALA A 653 44.88 -12.16 -32.22
C ALA A 653 44.98 -10.71 -31.69
N ALA A 654 45.94 -10.56 -30.77
CA ALA A 654 46.56 -9.32 -30.33
C ALA A 654 47.35 -8.60 -31.45
N LYS A 655 47.44 -7.27 -31.32
CA LYS A 655 48.61 -6.49 -31.76
C LYS A 655 49.30 -5.91 -30.50
N GLN A 656 50.55 -6.34 -30.28
CA GLN A 656 51.53 -5.80 -29.34
C GLN A 656 51.99 -4.40 -29.83
N GLU A 657 51.89 -3.35 -28.99
CA GLU A 657 52.92 -2.77 -28.10
C GLU A 657 53.89 -1.81 -28.83
N PRO A 658 54.42 -0.73 -28.20
CA PRO A 658 55.36 -0.93 -27.09
C PRO A 658 55.19 0.00 -25.87
N ALA A 659 55.73 -0.52 -24.77
CA ALA A 659 55.93 0.09 -23.48
C ALA A 659 56.94 1.26 -23.48
N VAL A 660 56.73 2.21 -22.59
CA VAL A 660 57.75 3.15 -22.11
C VAL A 660 57.93 2.93 -20.60
N LYS A 661 59.17 2.63 -20.20
CA LYS A 661 59.62 2.41 -18.81
C LYS A 661 60.03 3.73 -18.12
N PRO A 662 60.16 3.74 -16.78
CA PRO A 662 59.97 4.91 -15.92
C PRO A 662 61.25 5.73 -15.71
N LYS A 663 61.10 7.00 -15.32
CA LYS A 663 62.19 7.84 -14.83
C LYS A 663 61.85 8.39 -13.44
N ALA A 664 62.79 8.19 -12.54
CA ALA A 664 62.78 8.61 -11.14
C ALA A 664 63.12 10.09 -10.93
N ALA A 665 62.80 10.57 -9.73
CA ALA A 665 63.51 11.55 -8.88
C ALA A 665 62.65 12.73 -8.43
N ALA A 666 62.49 12.82 -7.10
CA ALA A 666 62.07 13.99 -6.34
C ALA A 666 63.13 15.11 -6.40
N PRO A 667 62.78 16.33 -5.96
CA PRO A 667 63.40 16.79 -4.72
C PRO A 667 62.42 17.41 -3.71
N GLU A 668 62.89 17.44 -2.46
CA GLU A 668 62.33 18.04 -1.26
C GLU A 668 62.05 19.55 -1.43
N ALA A 669 60.99 20.04 -0.77
CA ALA A 669 60.87 21.44 -0.36
C ALA A 669 60.00 21.56 0.91
N GLU A 670 60.68 22.03 1.96
CA GLU A 670 60.27 22.68 3.21
C GLU A 670 58.79 22.87 3.59
N ALA A 671 58.53 22.53 4.85
CA ALA A 671 57.36 22.90 5.63
C ALA A 671 57.45 24.36 6.15
N PRO A 672 56.32 25.07 6.28
CA PRO A 672 56.17 26.14 7.25
C PRO A 672 55.34 25.70 8.46
N GLN A 673 55.92 25.89 9.65
CA GLN A 673 55.23 25.86 10.93
C GLN A 673 54.21 27.00 11.00
N ALA A 674 52.99 26.72 11.48
CA ALA A 674 52.05 27.74 11.94
C ALA A 674 51.27 27.24 13.17
N GLN A 675 51.04 28.20 14.07
CA GLN A 675 50.75 28.10 15.50
C GLN A 675 49.37 27.52 15.87
N PRO A 676 49.20 27.05 17.13
CA PRO A 676 47.93 26.47 17.61
C PRO A 676 46.84 27.54 17.83
N PRO A 677 45.56 27.23 17.59
CA PRO A 677 44.47 28.17 17.84
C PRO A 677 44.16 28.32 19.34
N ALA A 678 43.92 29.57 19.73
CA ALA A 678 43.52 30.00 21.06
C ALA A 678 42.11 29.51 21.43
N LYS A 679 41.90 29.30 22.73
CA LYS A 679 40.61 29.01 23.36
C LYS A 679 39.72 30.25 23.33
N GLU A 680 38.48 30.12 22.88
CA GLU A 680 37.41 31.08 23.16
C GLU A 680 36.32 30.43 24.02
N GLU A 681 36.02 31.13 25.12
CA GLU A 681 34.97 30.86 26.10
C GLU A 681 33.57 31.20 25.56
N PRO A 682 32.49 30.63 26.13
CA PRO A 682 31.13 30.83 25.67
C PRO A 682 30.56 32.19 26.12
N PRO A 683 29.71 32.87 25.32
CA PRO A 683 29.06 34.08 25.76
C PRO A 683 27.90 33.80 26.73
N ALA A 684 27.83 34.68 27.72
CA ALA A 684 26.92 34.70 28.85
C ALA A 684 25.47 35.01 28.47
N LYS A 685 24.57 34.57 29.36
CA LYS A 685 23.15 34.94 29.43
C LYS A 685 23.00 36.44 29.64
N GLN A 686 22.12 37.08 28.88
CA GLN A 686 21.52 38.35 29.24
C GLN A 686 20.01 38.19 29.36
N GLU A 687 19.55 38.45 30.57
CA GLU A 687 18.18 38.64 31.00
C GLU A 687 17.98 40.16 31.08
N VAL A 688 16.98 40.70 30.38
CA VAL A 688 16.42 42.04 30.70
C VAL A 688 14.91 41.97 30.53
N ALA A 689 14.22 42.25 31.62
CA ALA A 689 12.79 42.48 31.74
C ALA A 689 12.49 43.99 31.75
N ALA A 690 11.27 44.36 31.31
CA ALA A 690 10.41 45.48 31.75
C ALA A 690 9.44 45.82 30.59
N ASP A 691 8.11 45.64 30.75
CA ASP A 691 7.12 46.67 31.11
C ASP A 691 7.12 47.88 30.15
N GLY A 692 6.02 48.40 29.58
CA GLY A 692 4.57 48.31 29.79
C GLY A 692 3.93 49.63 29.28
N ALA A 693 2.63 49.62 28.94
CA ALA A 693 1.68 50.73 28.62
C ALA A 693 1.12 50.69 27.17
N MET A 694 -0.17 50.32 26.98
CA MET A 694 -1.40 51.17 26.93
C MET A 694 -1.48 52.06 25.67
N ALA A 695 -2.58 52.26 24.92
CA ALA A 695 -4.00 51.92 25.04
C ALA A 695 -4.74 52.20 23.69
N THR A 696 -6.07 52.03 23.70
CA THR A 696 -7.15 52.39 22.73
C THR A 696 -7.67 51.24 21.84
N GLN A 697 -8.75 50.55 22.23
CA GLN A 697 -10.19 50.86 22.13
C GLN A 697 -10.75 50.82 20.70
N HIS A 698 -11.56 49.78 20.41
CA HIS A 698 -12.94 49.96 19.95
C HIS A 698 -13.78 48.69 20.19
N ALA A 699 -14.93 48.90 20.82
CA ALA A 699 -16.05 47.98 21.03
C ALA A 699 -16.64 47.51 19.68
N SER A 700 -17.42 46.42 19.56
CA SER A 700 -18.74 46.25 20.16
C SER A 700 -19.29 44.83 19.91
N SER A 701 -19.93 44.23 20.93
CA SER A 701 -21.28 43.60 20.90
C SER A 701 -21.63 42.52 19.85
N SER A 702 -22.36 41.43 20.10
CA SER A 702 -22.94 40.75 21.28
C SER A 702 -23.88 39.64 20.73
N SER A 703 -24.19 38.64 21.59
CA SER A 703 -25.46 37.84 21.64
C SER A 703 -25.85 36.94 20.44
N GLN A 704 -26.51 35.78 20.57
CA GLN A 704 -27.12 34.95 21.63
C GLN A 704 -27.47 33.60 20.96
N GLN A 705 -27.16 32.44 21.56
CA GLN A 705 -28.08 31.53 22.28
C GLN A 705 -29.33 31.03 21.52
N GLY A 706 -29.43 29.69 21.47
CA GLY A 706 -30.59 28.85 21.19
C GLY A 706 -30.22 27.40 21.49
#